data_AF-A0A099KEK7-F1
#
_entry.id   AF-A0A099KEK7-F1
#
_cell.length_a   1.000
_cell.length_b   1.000
_cell.length_c   1.000
_cell.angle_alpha   90.00
_cell.angle_beta   90.00
_cell.angle_gamma   90.00
#
_symmetry.space_group_name_H-M   'P 1'
#
loop_
_entity.id
_entity.type
_entity.pdbx_description
1 polymer ?
#
loop_
_entity_poly.entity_id
_entity_poly.type
_entity_poly.pdbx_seq_one_letter_code
_entity_poly.pdbx_strand_id
1 'polypeptide(L)'
;AEKSIKINGVPVGTYQVVVAAINRLNSRVFQVRTITFTKESATILDEAGWEEIPESGADVTDYEGIANDIANATNNLGKSNFASEVTALLEQVENISTEKTLPVFLDGLVEDINATDLALSSVRLDETKVANLHNTYQQLGLDVLTAQGDTNSAFTAMLEKVADTDQFVFDINEQLGLLLVEGGKVSYDQFVKYQLLVDTVNASLTSMINQVSNGDTGLSAAHSKIQQNIDAITLLTGNNDVTDAFSKITQVSIDLNRLSNAITKQAIALKGDEWGQLQQTLNTELQLSQLAESNVDFAFAQEEMSSNIDEAKAEASNNKILMAAFKESLSLLSTTEYVLSSLKLAKAEVTKTLQAEIADEKNTRSSQILEIQQVITTESETHATAIEDINSTINDAETGLAKAHSEIASTNQTVSDESETRATAIEGINSTINDAETGLAKAHSEIASTNQTVSDESETRATAIEGINSTISDPETGLAKAHSEITATNQTVASKASTSALTNLAARVSAEENKSAAAILTMNAQADDIGKLEAKVFLGVDANGKITGMFINGSSSQSLIDFMGDKIQFTNPITNNVDFRWSAAQQSFAFQGSINLIGATHMRLSSANAFGSSNQFIEWFGPRLLNGSGDPDFTKIKESNAISFLKSNGEAYFGGAIVSGTLSNSLATSSMSTTAIVDLGTFGSNGGSIAIACSVTLSSSYDYFSASAPSAPANPACSIRLEEYVGSSWVLRQNVSYIGTGSVVGAEYEREFNKWRATKVQSLGGSFTYTDNKKNTANRRYRLRMTSRSGLLTSSSYSPSQRLSITTSEG
;
A
#
# COMPACT_ATOMS: atom_id res chain seq x y z
N ALA A 1 28.71 -61.27 48.27
CA ALA A 1 27.91 -61.03 47.06
C ALA A 1 28.05 -62.21 46.12
N GLU A 2 27.01 -63.03 45.97
CA GLU A 2 26.96 -64.00 44.88
C GLU A 2 26.79 -63.26 43.54
N LYS A 3 27.45 -63.74 42.48
CA LYS A 3 27.18 -63.29 41.11
C LYS A 3 26.92 -64.52 40.23
N SER A 4 25.68 -65.01 40.27
CA SER A 4 25.19 -66.05 39.38
C SER A 4 25.03 -65.48 37.97
N ILE A 5 25.91 -65.88 37.05
CA ILE A 5 25.90 -65.42 35.66
C ILE A 5 24.85 -66.20 34.88
N LYS A 6 23.71 -65.56 34.59
CA LYS A 6 22.66 -66.11 33.72
C LYS A 6 23.01 -65.86 32.25
N ILE A 7 23.40 -66.91 31.52
CA ILE A 7 23.62 -66.85 30.06
C ILE A 7 22.45 -67.56 29.36
N ASN A 8 21.57 -66.78 28.74
CA ASN A 8 20.48 -67.34 27.92
C ASN A 8 21.02 -67.67 26.51
N GLY A 9 20.78 -68.88 26.01
CA GLY A 9 20.94 -69.21 24.58
C GLY A 9 22.29 -69.82 24.14
N VAL A 10 23.03 -70.51 25.02
CA VAL A 10 24.23 -71.27 24.59
C VAL A 10 23.82 -72.65 24.03
N PRO A 11 24.31 -73.07 22.85
CA PRO A 11 24.06 -74.42 22.31
C PRO A 11 24.63 -75.54 23.19
N VAL A 12 24.06 -76.75 23.05
CA VAL A 12 24.54 -77.96 23.73
C VAL A 12 25.93 -78.33 23.19
N GLY A 13 26.93 -78.41 24.07
CA GLY A 13 28.31 -78.66 23.67
C GLY A 13 29.29 -78.70 24.84
N THR A 14 30.54 -79.05 24.50
CA THR A 14 31.68 -79.05 25.42
C THR A 14 32.56 -77.85 25.13
N TYR A 15 32.73 -76.97 26.11
CA TYR A 15 33.46 -75.71 26.00
C TYR A 15 34.64 -75.71 26.98
N GLN A 16 35.76 -75.11 26.58
CA GLN A 16 36.85 -74.80 27.52
C GLN A 16 36.61 -73.41 28.10
N VAL A 17 36.41 -73.33 29.41
CA VAL A 17 36.26 -72.06 30.14
C VAL A 17 37.58 -71.80 30.87
N VAL A 18 38.20 -70.67 30.53
CA VAL A 18 39.41 -70.19 31.20
C VAL A 18 38.98 -69.27 32.35
N VAL A 19 39.10 -69.76 33.58
CA VAL A 19 38.83 -68.94 34.76
C VAL A 19 40.15 -68.35 35.25
N ALA A 20 40.26 -67.03 35.18
CA ALA A 20 41.36 -66.27 35.76
C ALA A 20 40.91 -65.69 37.10
N ALA A 21 41.55 -66.11 38.19
CA ALA A 21 41.37 -65.50 39.50
C ALA A 21 42.60 -64.63 39.82
N ILE A 22 42.36 -63.47 40.44
CA ILE A 22 43.41 -62.55 40.90
C ILE A 22 43.39 -62.55 42.43
N ASN A 23 44.49 -62.96 43.05
CA ASN A 23 44.68 -62.86 44.50
C ASN A 23 45.08 -61.41 44.87
N ARG A 24 44.98 -61.03 46.15
CA ARG A 24 45.40 -59.73 46.72
C ARG A 24 46.91 -59.39 46.56
N LEU A 25 47.66 -60.18 45.78
CA LEU A 25 49.06 -59.96 45.39
C LEU A 25 49.24 -59.87 43.85
N ASN A 26 48.16 -59.70 43.09
CA ASN A 26 48.11 -59.44 41.64
C ASN A 26 48.78 -60.45 40.68
N SER A 27 49.23 -61.62 41.15
CA SER A 27 49.61 -62.73 40.27
C SER A 27 48.38 -63.39 39.64
N ARG A 28 48.40 -63.58 38.32
CA ARG A 28 47.32 -64.25 37.56
C ARG A 28 47.62 -65.74 37.43
N VAL A 29 46.75 -66.58 38.00
CA VAL A 29 46.77 -68.04 37.79
C VAL A 29 45.63 -68.41 36.87
N PHE A 30 45.94 -69.05 35.74
CA PHE A 30 44.96 -69.54 34.78
C PHE A 30 44.66 -71.02 35.03
N GLN A 31 43.40 -71.36 35.29
CA GLN A 31 42.92 -72.73 35.17
C GLN A 31 41.97 -72.84 33.99
N VAL A 32 42.32 -73.70 33.03
CA VAL A 32 41.41 -74.14 31.98
C VAL A 32 40.56 -75.28 32.54
N ARG A 33 39.23 -75.16 32.49
CA ARG A 33 38.32 -76.26 32.81
C ARG A 33 37.39 -76.53 31.63
N THR A 34 37.27 -77.80 31.29
CA THR A 34 36.29 -78.29 30.31
C THR A 34 34.93 -78.38 30.98
N ILE A 35 33.93 -77.68 30.44
CA ILE A 35 32.55 -77.68 30.92
C ILE A 35 31.64 -78.15 29.78
N THR A 36 30.83 -79.18 30.04
CA THR A 36 29.84 -79.70 29.09
C THR A 36 28.45 -79.39 29.58
N PHE A 37 27.68 -78.62 28.82
CA PHE A 37 26.29 -78.30 29.16
C PHE A 37 25.37 -79.39 28.59
N THR A 38 24.52 -79.99 29.44
CA THR A 38 23.75 -81.20 29.08
C THR A 38 22.24 -81.07 29.20
N LYS A 39 21.69 -80.41 30.25
CA LYS A 39 20.27 -79.97 30.30
C LYS A 39 19.97 -78.94 31.40
N GLU A 40 18.69 -78.59 31.56
CA GLU A 40 18.17 -77.41 32.26
C GLU A 40 18.07 -77.49 33.80
N SER A 41 18.35 -76.36 34.45
CA SER A 41 17.72 -75.75 35.64
C SER A 41 17.37 -76.57 36.91
N ALA A 42 18.00 -76.19 38.05
CA ALA A 42 17.47 -76.31 39.42
C ALA A 42 18.15 -75.29 40.38
N THR A 43 17.55 -75.03 41.55
CA THR A 43 17.93 -73.99 42.55
C THR A 43 17.99 -74.58 43.98
N ILE A 44 18.73 -73.98 44.93
CA ILE A 44 18.56 -74.06 46.42
C ILE A 44 19.48 -73.01 47.13
N LEU A 45 19.31 -72.74 48.43
CA LEU A 45 19.99 -71.70 49.26
C LEU A 45 21.12 -72.33 50.14
N ASP A 46 21.54 -71.95 51.37
CA ASP A 46 21.17 -71.02 52.47
C ASP A 46 22.43 -70.84 53.42
N GLU A 47 22.56 -70.11 54.55
CA GLU A 47 21.68 -69.38 55.51
C GLU A 47 22.47 -68.28 56.33
N ALA A 48 21.77 -67.49 57.17
CA ALA A 48 22.11 -66.90 58.50
C ALA A 48 23.33 -65.96 58.80
N GLY A 49 23.04 -64.81 59.45
CA GLY A 49 23.39 -64.65 60.88
C GLY A 49 24.07 -63.36 61.44
N TRP A 50 23.31 -62.61 62.28
CA TRP A 50 23.73 -61.78 63.45
C TRP A 50 24.30 -60.33 63.30
N GLU A 51 24.31 -59.63 64.44
CA GLU A 51 24.20 -58.16 64.61
C GLU A 51 25.46 -57.50 65.22
N GLU A 52 25.76 -56.24 64.88
CA GLU A 52 25.72 -55.07 65.80
C GLU A 52 26.12 -53.76 65.09
N ILE A 53 25.62 -52.62 65.59
CA ILE A 53 25.85 -51.23 65.12
C ILE A 53 25.89 -50.35 66.40
N PRO A 54 26.94 -49.54 66.65
CA PRO A 54 26.80 -48.11 66.32
C PRO A 54 28.06 -47.28 65.95
N GLU A 55 27.76 -46.20 65.23
CA GLU A 55 28.36 -44.85 65.26
C GLU A 55 29.77 -44.52 64.70
N SER A 56 29.71 -43.66 63.67
CA SER A 56 30.66 -42.59 63.32
C SER A 56 32.03 -42.98 62.74
N GLY A 57 32.25 -42.57 61.48
CA GLY A 57 33.48 -42.79 60.73
C GLY A 57 33.21 -42.70 59.24
N ALA A 58 33.14 -41.49 58.68
CA ALA A 58 32.95 -41.31 57.25
C ALA A 58 34.28 -41.53 56.51
N ASP A 59 34.40 -42.67 55.82
CA ASP A 59 35.46 -42.91 54.85
C ASP A 59 34.87 -42.87 53.44
N VAL A 60 35.43 -42.03 52.57
CA VAL A 60 34.85 -41.65 51.27
C VAL A 60 35.77 -42.12 50.14
N THR A 61 35.82 -43.45 49.95
CA THR A 61 36.66 -44.09 48.93
C THR A 61 35.93 -45.19 48.13
N ASP A 62 34.77 -44.86 47.56
CA ASP A 62 34.22 -45.59 46.39
C ASP A 62 33.99 -44.63 45.22
N TYR A 63 34.99 -44.56 44.34
CA TYR A 63 34.92 -43.82 43.08
C TYR A 63 34.48 -44.70 41.89
N GLU A 64 34.34 -46.03 42.06
CA GLU A 64 33.90 -46.93 40.98
C GLU A 64 32.36 -47.00 40.87
N GLY A 65 31.64 -46.85 41.99
CA GLY A 65 30.17 -46.77 41.98
C GLY A 65 29.65 -45.59 41.15
N ILE A 66 30.12 -44.38 41.44
CA ILE A 66 29.69 -43.13 40.78
C ILE A 66 29.97 -43.18 39.27
N ALA A 67 31.08 -43.78 38.84
CA ALA A 67 31.41 -43.93 37.43
C ALA A 67 30.42 -44.83 36.67
N ASN A 68 29.90 -45.89 37.30
CA ASN A 68 28.90 -46.77 36.68
C ASN A 68 27.52 -46.10 36.58
N ASP A 69 27.10 -45.33 37.57
CA ASP A 69 25.82 -44.62 37.52
C ASP A 69 25.83 -43.50 36.47
N ILE A 70 26.95 -42.77 36.34
CA ILE A 70 27.14 -41.80 35.24
C ILE A 70 27.16 -42.50 33.88
N ALA A 71 27.80 -43.67 33.75
CA ALA A 71 27.78 -44.44 32.50
C ALA A 71 26.38 -44.95 32.12
N ASN A 72 25.56 -45.33 33.09
CA ASN A 72 24.16 -45.73 32.87
C ASN A 72 23.27 -44.53 32.47
N ALA A 73 23.43 -43.39 33.15
CA ALA A 73 22.72 -42.15 32.77
C ALA A 73 23.08 -41.70 31.34
N THR A 74 24.38 -41.73 30.99
CA THR A 74 24.87 -41.30 29.68
C THR A 74 24.38 -42.19 28.53
N ASN A 75 24.28 -43.50 28.74
CA ASN A 75 23.77 -44.42 27.71
C ASN A 75 22.27 -44.24 27.40
N ASN A 76 21.47 -43.71 28.34
CA ASN A 76 20.04 -43.46 28.12
C ASN A 76 19.75 -42.12 27.42
N LEU A 77 20.67 -41.15 27.49
CA LEU A 77 20.54 -39.86 26.79
C LEU A 77 20.76 -39.95 25.26
N GLY A 78 21.20 -41.10 24.74
CA GLY A 78 21.60 -41.29 23.34
C GLY A 78 20.55 -41.89 22.40
N LYS A 79 19.33 -42.19 22.86
CA LYS A 79 18.26 -42.81 22.04
C LYS A 79 16.93 -42.08 22.20
N SER A 80 16.74 -41.03 21.40
CA SER A 80 15.50 -40.27 21.37
C SER A 80 14.35 -41.10 20.79
N ASN A 81 13.47 -41.60 21.67
CA ASN A 81 12.14 -42.11 21.29
C ASN A 81 11.15 -40.98 20.93
N PHE A 82 11.64 -39.75 20.75
CA PHE A 82 10.90 -38.55 20.35
C PHE A 82 9.92 -38.79 19.18
N ALA A 83 10.28 -39.62 18.19
CA ALA A 83 9.36 -40.00 17.12
C ALA A 83 8.15 -40.83 17.62
N SER A 84 8.38 -41.77 18.54
CA SER A 84 7.32 -42.57 19.19
C SER A 84 6.48 -41.73 20.15
N GLU A 85 7.10 -40.80 20.89
CA GLU A 85 6.43 -39.95 21.89
C GLU A 85 5.58 -38.87 21.21
N VAL A 86 6.07 -38.24 20.14
CA VAL A 86 5.30 -37.30 19.32
C VAL A 86 4.17 -38.00 18.56
N THR A 87 4.37 -39.24 18.06
CA THR A 87 3.26 -40.03 17.48
C THR A 87 2.21 -40.40 18.53
N ALA A 88 2.60 -40.80 19.74
CA ALA A 88 1.64 -41.09 20.82
C ALA A 88 0.85 -39.86 21.27
N LEU A 89 1.49 -38.68 21.33
CA LEU A 89 0.81 -37.40 21.59
C LEU A 89 -0.17 -37.02 20.46
N LEU A 90 0.19 -37.27 19.21
CA LEU A 90 -0.71 -37.07 18.07
C LEU A 90 -1.92 -38.02 18.12
N GLU A 91 -1.71 -39.32 18.37
CA GLU A 91 -2.82 -40.29 18.53
C GLU A 91 -3.72 -39.95 19.74
N GLN A 92 -3.19 -39.37 20.82
CA GLN A 92 -3.99 -38.90 21.94
C GLN A 92 -4.83 -37.66 21.59
N VAL A 93 -4.27 -36.70 20.85
CA VAL A 93 -4.99 -35.49 20.39
C VAL A 93 -6.08 -35.84 19.37
N GLU A 94 -5.85 -36.80 18.48
CA GLU A 94 -6.84 -37.23 17.48
C GLU A 94 -8.03 -38.00 18.08
N ASN A 95 -7.92 -38.50 19.32
CA ASN A 95 -8.96 -39.25 20.03
C ASN A 95 -9.77 -38.43 21.05
N ILE A 96 -9.59 -37.10 21.13
CA ILE A 96 -10.35 -36.26 22.06
C ILE A 96 -11.81 -36.08 21.57
N SER A 97 -12.72 -36.88 22.11
CA SER A 97 -14.16 -36.68 21.90
C SER A 97 -14.64 -35.35 22.51
N THR A 98 -15.56 -34.68 21.82
CA THR A 98 -15.86 -33.24 21.94
C THR A 98 -16.64 -32.83 23.20
N GLU A 99 -16.51 -33.54 24.32
CA GLU A 99 -17.36 -33.35 25.52
C GLU A 99 -16.61 -33.48 26.87
N LYS A 100 -15.29 -33.25 26.88
CA LYS A 100 -14.56 -32.93 28.12
C LYS A 100 -13.85 -31.59 28.00
N THR A 101 -14.00 -30.78 29.05
CA THR A 101 -13.64 -29.36 29.02
C THR A 101 -12.16 -29.11 29.32
N LEU A 102 -11.66 -28.01 28.75
CA LEU A 102 -10.28 -27.55 28.81
C LEU A 102 -9.61 -27.52 30.22
N PRO A 103 -10.31 -27.27 31.35
CA PRO A 103 -9.68 -27.25 32.67
C PRO A 103 -8.95 -28.55 33.04
N VAL A 104 -9.49 -29.72 32.70
CA VAL A 104 -8.84 -31.01 33.07
C VAL A 104 -7.50 -31.21 32.35
N PHE A 105 -7.35 -30.66 31.15
CA PHE A 105 -6.10 -30.68 30.40
C PHE A 105 -5.10 -29.65 30.94
N LEU A 106 -5.59 -28.49 31.42
CA LEU A 106 -4.76 -27.48 32.10
C LEU A 106 -4.30 -27.94 33.48
N ASP A 107 -5.15 -28.60 34.27
CA ASP A 107 -4.79 -29.16 35.58
C ASP A 107 -3.70 -30.23 35.43
N GLY A 108 -3.81 -31.12 34.44
CA GLY A 108 -2.75 -32.10 34.12
C GLY A 108 -1.43 -31.44 33.69
N LEU A 109 -1.49 -30.41 32.84
CA LEU A 109 -0.31 -29.61 32.46
C LEU A 109 0.32 -28.89 33.67
N VAL A 110 -0.49 -28.43 34.62
CA VAL A 110 0.00 -27.82 35.88
C VAL A 110 0.61 -28.89 36.79
N GLU A 111 0.06 -30.10 36.85
CA GLU A 111 0.63 -31.22 37.62
C GLU A 111 1.98 -31.68 37.02
N ASP A 112 2.09 -31.79 35.69
CA ASP A 112 3.35 -32.10 34.98
C ASP A 112 4.39 -30.96 35.12
N ILE A 113 3.96 -29.69 35.08
CA ILE A 113 4.85 -28.53 35.33
C ILE A 113 5.35 -28.55 36.78
N ASN A 114 4.49 -28.83 37.75
CA ASN A 114 4.89 -28.94 39.17
C ASN A 114 5.81 -30.15 39.41
N ALA A 115 5.58 -31.28 38.74
CA ALA A 115 6.49 -32.43 38.77
C ALA A 115 7.86 -32.10 38.14
N THR A 116 7.87 -31.28 37.08
CA THR A 116 9.09 -30.80 36.42
C THR A 116 9.83 -29.78 37.30
N ASP A 117 9.14 -28.89 38.01
CA ASP A 117 9.76 -27.96 38.96
C ASP A 117 10.32 -28.71 40.19
N LEU A 118 9.64 -29.76 40.65
CA LEU A 118 10.16 -30.66 41.68
C LEU A 118 11.43 -31.41 41.20
N ALA A 119 11.46 -31.84 39.94
CA ALA A 119 12.66 -32.41 39.33
C ALA A 119 13.80 -31.38 39.17
N LEU A 120 13.51 -30.12 38.86
CA LEU A 120 14.52 -29.04 38.84
C LEU A 120 15.02 -28.70 40.26
N SER A 121 14.15 -28.74 41.27
CA SER A 121 14.48 -28.48 42.67
C SER A 121 15.52 -29.46 43.23
N SER A 122 15.52 -30.70 42.74
CA SER A 122 16.51 -31.73 43.08
C SER A 122 17.78 -31.70 42.21
N VAL A 123 17.82 -30.83 41.19
CA VAL A 123 19.01 -30.53 40.37
C VAL A 123 19.66 -29.19 40.75
N ARG A 124 19.03 -28.35 41.59
CA ARG A 124 19.74 -27.26 42.28
C ARG A 124 20.87 -27.86 43.11
N LEU A 125 22.09 -27.39 42.85
CA LEU A 125 23.26 -27.68 43.69
C LEU A 125 22.92 -27.34 45.14
N ASP A 126 22.94 -28.35 45.99
CA ASP A 126 22.76 -28.24 47.45
C ASP A 126 23.70 -27.15 47.98
N GLU A 127 23.13 -26.00 48.33
CA GLU A 127 23.88 -24.80 48.71
C GLU A 127 24.71 -25.05 49.98
N THR A 128 24.29 -26.01 50.81
CA THR A 128 25.08 -26.54 51.94
C THR A 128 26.32 -27.29 51.48
N LYS A 129 26.26 -28.09 50.40
CA LYS A 129 27.43 -28.77 49.82
C LYS A 129 28.35 -27.79 49.11
N VAL A 130 27.83 -26.77 48.45
CA VAL A 130 28.65 -25.69 47.85
C VAL A 130 29.33 -24.86 48.94
N ALA A 131 28.62 -24.50 50.01
CA ALA A 131 29.20 -23.82 51.17
C ALA A 131 30.23 -24.70 51.90
N ASN A 132 29.96 -26.00 52.08
CA ASN A 132 30.92 -26.93 52.65
C ASN A 132 32.16 -27.08 51.76
N LEU A 133 32.02 -27.21 50.44
CA LEU A 133 33.16 -27.25 49.51
C LEU A 133 33.96 -25.94 49.56
N HIS A 134 33.29 -24.79 49.65
CA HIS A 134 33.96 -23.49 49.81
C HIS A 134 34.72 -23.39 51.14
N ASN A 135 34.11 -23.86 52.24
CA ASN A 135 34.77 -23.95 53.55
C ASN A 135 35.93 -24.95 53.55
N THR A 136 35.81 -26.09 52.86
CA THR A 136 36.93 -27.03 52.67
C THR A 136 38.06 -26.40 51.86
N TYR A 137 37.77 -25.61 50.82
CA TYR A 137 38.80 -24.87 50.08
C TYR A 137 39.43 -23.73 50.89
N GLN A 138 38.66 -23.02 51.73
CA GLN A 138 39.22 -22.03 52.66
C GLN A 138 40.07 -22.70 53.76
N GLN A 139 39.61 -23.82 54.32
CA GLN A 139 40.34 -24.58 55.32
C GLN A 139 41.62 -25.17 54.72
N LEU A 140 41.57 -25.79 53.53
CA LEU A 140 42.75 -26.27 52.82
C LEU A 140 43.72 -25.13 52.48
N GLY A 141 43.21 -23.93 52.20
CA GLY A 141 44.01 -22.70 52.07
C GLY A 141 44.70 -22.30 53.38
N LEU A 142 43.99 -22.33 54.52
CA LEU A 142 44.57 -22.12 55.85
C LEU A 142 45.57 -23.21 56.21
N ASP A 143 45.29 -24.48 55.90
CA ASP A 143 46.16 -25.62 56.20
C ASP A 143 47.45 -25.55 55.38
N VAL A 144 47.38 -25.10 54.12
CA VAL A 144 48.57 -24.81 53.29
C VAL A 144 49.36 -23.62 53.84
N LEU A 145 48.71 -22.54 54.30
CA LEU A 145 49.41 -21.44 54.98
C LEU A 145 50.02 -21.87 56.32
N THR A 146 49.35 -22.78 57.06
CA THR A 146 49.82 -23.28 58.36
C THR A 146 50.97 -24.27 58.18
N ALA A 147 50.92 -25.14 57.16
CA ALA A 147 52.04 -25.98 56.75
C ALA A 147 53.24 -25.16 56.23
N GLN A 148 53.01 -23.97 55.63
CA GLN A 148 54.07 -22.99 55.37
C GLN A 148 54.61 -22.34 56.65
N GLY A 149 53.78 -22.16 57.69
CA GLY A 149 54.21 -21.76 59.02
C GLY A 149 55.08 -22.81 59.73
N ASP A 150 54.68 -24.08 59.67
CA ASP A 150 55.45 -25.19 60.25
C ASP A 150 56.74 -25.47 59.50
N THR A 151 56.74 -25.39 58.16
CA THR A 151 57.99 -25.49 57.38
C THR A 151 58.91 -24.29 57.60
N ASN A 152 58.40 -23.06 57.77
CA ASN A 152 59.23 -21.93 58.22
C ASN A 152 59.77 -22.12 59.66
N SER A 153 59.00 -22.73 60.55
CA SER A 153 59.44 -23.01 61.93
C SER A 153 60.54 -24.09 61.95
N ALA A 154 60.35 -25.17 61.17
CA ALA A 154 61.37 -26.19 60.95
C ALA A 154 62.62 -25.64 60.24
N PHE A 155 62.45 -24.75 59.25
CA PHE A 155 63.55 -24.10 58.54
C PHE A 155 64.29 -23.10 59.44
N THR A 156 63.61 -22.43 60.37
CA THR A 156 64.24 -21.57 61.39
C THR A 156 65.06 -22.39 62.38
N ALA A 157 64.51 -23.50 62.91
CA ALA A 157 65.25 -24.42 63.78
C ALA A 157 66.40 -25.13 63.04
N MET A 158 66.28 -25.33 61.72
CA MET A 158 67.35 -25.85 60.87
C MET A 158 68.42 -24.79 60.61
N LEU A 159 68.06 -23.51 60.46
CA LEU A 159 69.00 -22.38 60.37
C LEU A 159 69.75 -22.16 61.69
N GLU A 160 69.10 -22.26 62.85
CA GLU A 160 69.80 -22.27 64.15
C GLU A 160 70.78 -23.45 64.24
N LYS A 161 70.38 -24.66 63.83
CA LYS A 161 71.31 -25.81 63.79
C LYS A 161 72.43 -25.67 62.77
N VAL A 162 72.22 -24.99 61.65
CA VAL A 162 73.29 -24.68 60.69
C VAL A 162 74.25 -23.64 61.29
N ALA A 163 73.75 -22.62 62.00
CA ALA A 163 74.58 -21.66 62.71
C ALA A 163 75.42 -22.32 63.83
N ASP A 164 74.83 -23.24 64.62
CA ASP A 164 75.56 -24.06 65.60
C ASP A 164 76.64 -24.92 64.92
N THR A 165 76.35 -25.46 63.73
CA THR A 165 77.29 -26.30 62.97
C THR A 165 78.42 -25.47 62.36
N ASP A 166 78.13 -24.29 61.83
CA ASP A 166 79.11 -23.34 61.29
C ASP A 166 80.02 -22.79 62.40
N GLN A 167 79.48 -22.52 63.59
CA GLN A 167 80.29 -22.16 64.77
C GLN A 167 81.18 -23.32 65.21
N PHE A 168 80.67 -24.55 65.25
CA PHE A 168 81.48 -25.74 65.56
C PHE A 168 82.60 -25.99 64.53
N VAL A 169 82.33 -25.73 63.25
CA VAL A 169 83.34 -25.79 62.17
C VAL A 169 84.33 -24.62 62.27
N PHE A 170 83.91 -23.44 62.69
CA PHE A 170 84.79 -22.30 62.98
C PHE A 170 85.76 -22.63 64.13
N ASP A 171 85.23 -23.08 65.26
CA ASP A 171 86.01 -23.46 66.46
C ASP A 171 87.01 -24.58 66.15
N ILE A 172 86.61 -25.59 65.34
CA ILE A 172 87.50 -26.66 64.89
C ILE A 172 88.60 -26.14 63.94
N ASN A 173 88.28 -25.22 63.03
CA ASN A 173 89.28 -24.64 62.12
C ASN A 173 90.25 -23.70 62.83
N GLU A 174 89.81 -22.96 63.86
CA GLU A 174 90.71 -22.17 64.71
C GLU A 174 91.66 -23.08 65.50
N GLN A 175 91.16 -24.15 66.12
CA GLN A 175 92.00 -25.12 66.84
C GLN A 175 92.94 -25.90 65.92
N LEU A 176 92.51 -26.30 64.72
CA LEU A 176 93.38 -26.93 63.72
C LEU A 176 94.42 -25.96 63.14
N GLY A 177 94.04 -24.69 62.94
CA GLY A 177 94.96 -23.62 62.53
C GLY A 177 96.08 -23.42 63.55
N LEU A 178 95.73 -23.34 64.83
CA LEU A 178 96.70 -23.29 65.93
C LEU A 178 97.61 -24.54 65.94
N LEU A 179 97.05 -25.75 65.85
CA LEU A 179 97.82 -27.00 65.86
C LEU A 179 98.81 -27.11 64.67
N LEU A 180 98.41 -26.65 63.48
CA LEU A 180 99.24 -26.74 62.26
C LEU A 180 100.33 -25.67 62.21
N VAL A 181 100.08 -24.49 62.78
CA VAL A 181 101.03 -23.37 62.85
C VAL A 181 102.05 -23.59 63.98
N GLU A 182 101.62 -23.95 65.19
CA GLU A 182 102.56 -24.30 66.28
C GLU A 182 103.34 -25.60 65.97
N GLY A 183 102.73 -26.54 65.24
CA GLY A 183 103.39 -27.75 64.72
C GLY A 183 104.38 -27.50 63.57
N GLY A 184 104.47 -26.28 63.04
CA GLY A 184 105.49 -25.87 62.07
C GLY A 184 105.46 -26.55 60.69
N LYS A 185 104.35 -27.19 60.30
CA LYS A 185 104.27 -27.99 59.06
C LYS A 185 103.74 -27.25 57.83
N VAL A 186 103.07 -26.11 58.02
CA VAL A 186 102.49 -25.28 56.94
C VAL A 186 102.69 -23.82 57.31
N SER A 187 103.04 -22.95 56.35
CA SER A 187 103.15 -21.52 56.65
C SER A 187 101.78 -20.84 56.72
N TYR A 188 101.68 -19.74 57.48
CA TYR A 188 100.42 -18.98 57.61
C TYR A 188 99.85 -18.54 56.24
N ASP A 189 100.71 -18.10 55.32
CA ASP A 189 100.33 -17.73 53.95
C ASP A 189 99.83 -18.93 53.11
N GLN A 190 100.36 -20.15 53.35
CA GLN A 190 99.84 -21.37 52.73
C GLN A 190 98.49 -21.77 53.33
N PHE A 191 98.31 -21.64 54.64
CA PHE A 191 97.03 -21.93 55.32
C PHE A 191 95.93 -20.98 54.84
N VAL A 192 96.18 -19.67 54.81
CA VAL A 192 95.23 -18.67 54.31
C VAL A 192 94.85 -18.92 52.85
N LYS A 193 95.80 -19.34 51.99
CA LYS A 193 95.51 -19.71 50.59
C LYS A 193 94.67 -20.98 50.48
N TYR A 194 94.89 -21.97 51.36
CA TYR A 194 94.07 -23.18 51.39
C TYR A 194 92.65 -22.88 51.88
N GLN A 195 92.51 -22.05 52.92
CA GLN A 195 91.22 -21.58 53.43
C GLN A 195 90.44 -20.81 52.36
N LEU A 196 91.06 -19.83 51.70
CA LEU A 196 90.43 -19.08 50.60
C LEU A 196 89.99 -19.99 49.43
N LEU A 197 90.73 -21.07 49.15
CA LEU A 197 90.37 -22.06 48.15
C LEU A 197 89.15 -22.89 48.60
N VAL A 198 89.12 -23.33 49.85
CA VAL A 198 87.97 -24.04 50.46
C VAL A 198 86.73 -23.15 50.48
N ASP A 199 86.86 -21.89 50.88
CA ASP A 199 85.75 -20.92 50.90
C ASP A 199 85.21 -20.67 49.48
N THR A 200 86.09 -20.57 48.48
CA THR A 200 85.71 -20.42 47.06
C THR A 200 84.99 -21.68 46.54
N VAL A 201 85.45 -22.88 46.93
CA VAL A 201 84.80 -24.15 46.59
C VAL A 201 83.45 -24.28 47.28
N ASN A 202 83.34 -23.92 48.56
CA ASN A 202 82.09 -23.93 49.31
C ASN A 202 81.07 -22.94 48.73
N ALA A 203 81.49 -21.71 48.41
CA ALA A 203 80.62 -20.73 47.73
C ALA A 203 80.15 -21.24 46.36
N SER A 204 81.02 -21.90 45.59
CA SER A 204 80.68 -22.53 44.31
C SER A 204 79.71 -23.70 44.48
N LEU A 205 79.91 -24.53 45.52
CA LEU A 205 79.04 -25.66 45.85
C LEU A 205 77.66 -25.19 46.30
N THR A 206 77.57 -24.20 47.18
CA THR A 206 76.31 -23.55 47.59
C THR A 206 75.61 -22.89 46.40
N SER A 207 76.35 -22.29 45.46
CA SER A 207 75.77 -21.77 44.21
C SER A 207 75.17 -22.90 43.35
N MET A 208 75.86 -24.03 43.20
CA MET A 208 75.32 -25.20 42.49
C MET A 208 74.12 -25.82 43.22
N ILE A 209 74.14 -25.95 44.54
CA ILE A 209 73.02 -26.44 45.35
C ILE A 209 71.79 -25.53 45.16
N ASN A 210 71.97 -24.22 45.17
CA ASN A 210 70.90 -23.27 44.91
C ASN A 210 70.38 -23.35 43.47
N GLN A 211 71.24 -23.59 42.46
CA GLN A 211 70.78 -23.83 41.08
C GLN A 211 70.02 -25.16 40.96
N VAL A 212 70.45 -26.23 41.63
CA VAL A 212 69.75 -27.52 41.66
C VAL A 212 68.40 -27.40 42.38
N SER A 213 68.32 -26.73 43.52
CA SER A 213 67.07 -26.52 44.28
C SER A 213 66.05 -25.66 43.52
N ASN A 214 66.51 -24.60 42.84
CA ASN A 214 65.68 -23.82 41.91
C ASN A 214 65.28 -24.64 40.67
N GLY A 215 66.12 -25.59 40.25
CA GLY A 215 65.80 -26.57 39.21
C GLY A 215 64.71 -27.54 39.63
N ASP A 216 64.81 -28.14 40.83
CA ASP A 216 63.85 -29.11 41.37
C ASP A 216 62.49 -28.49 41.66
N THR A 217 62.45 -27.26 42.20
CA THR A 217 61.19 -26.52 42.40
C THR A 217 60.53 -26.17 41.06
N GLY A 218 61.30 -25.76 40.06
CA GLY A 218 60.81 -25.57 38.68
C GLY A 218 60.33 -26.86 38.02
N LEU A 219 61.05 -27.97 38.23
CA LEU A 219 60.74 -29.29 37.68
C LEU A 219 59.47 -29.88 38.34
N SER A 220 59.31 -29.72 39.64
CA SER A 220 58.13 -30.17 40.39
C SER A 220 56.87 -29.35 40.03
N ALA A 221 57.03 -28.04 39.82
CA ALA A 221 55.96 -27.20 39.27
C ALA A 221 55.57 -27.62 37.84
N ALA A 222 56.56 -27.92 36.98
CA ALA A 222 56.31 -28.46 35.64
C ALA A 222 55.64 -29.84 35.67
N HIS A 223 56.07 -30.74 36.56
CA HIS A 223 55.48 -32.07 36.74
C HIS A 223 54.02 -31.98 37.19
N SER A 224 53.72 -31.09 38.14
CA SER A 224 52.35 -30.79 38.58
C SER A 224 51.49 -30.22 37.44
N LYS A 225 52.07 -29.40 36.55
CA LYS A 225 51.38 -28.85 35.37
C LYS A 225 51.13 -29.90 34.29
N ILE A 226 52.08 -30.82 34.11
CA ILE A 226 51.94 -31.96 33.19
C ILE A 226 50.87 -32.92 33.71
N GLN A 227 50.85 -33.22 35.02
CA GLN A 227 49.81 -34.08 35.60
C GLN A 227 48.41 -33.47 35.43
N GLN A 228 48.23 -32.18 35.76
CA GLN A 228 46.96 -31.46 35.51
C GLN A 228 46.48 -31.56 34.03
N ASN A 229 47.42 -31.54 33.08
CA ASN A 229 47.09 -31.70 31.66
C ASN A 229 46.76 -33.17 31.30
N ILE A 230 47.44 -34.15 31.90
CA ILE A 230 47.15 -35.59 31.73
C ILE A 230 45.77 -35.93 32.31
N ASP A 231 45.44 -35.41 33.49
CA ASP A 231 44.14 -35.61 34.14
C ASP A 231 43.01 -35.04 33.28
N ALA A 232 43.19 -33.82 32.75
CA ALA A 232 42.25 -33.19 31.83
C ALA A 232 42.09 -33.95 30.49
N ILE A 233 43.17 -34.51 29.94
CA ILE A 233 43.11 -35.33 28.72
C ILE A 233 42.42 -36.67 29.00
N THR A 234 42.69 -37.30 30.15
CA THR A 234 42.02 -38.54 30.59
C THR A 234 40.52 -38.33 30.71
N LEU A 235 40.10 -37.23 31.38
CA LEU A 235 38.70 -36.85 31.52
C LEU A 235 37.98 -36.58 30.18
N LEU A 236 38.71 -36.09 29.17
CA LEU A 236 38.19 -35.79 27.84
C LEU A 236 38.19 -36.97 26.84
N THR A 237 38.89 -38.06 27.14
CA THR A 237 39.11 -39.15 26.16
C THR A 237 38.84 -40.57 26.67
N GLY A 238 38.85 -40.79 27.99
CA GLY A 238 38.52 -42.07 28.61
C GLY A 238 39.41 -43.25 28.22
N ASN A 239 40.59 -43.02 27.63
CA ASN A 239 41.47 -44.09 27.14
C ASN A 239 42.81 -44.14 27.89
N ASN A 240 43.10 -45.29 28.51
CA ASN A 240 44.19 -45.45 29.48
C ASN A 240 45.55 -45.82 28.85
N ASP A 241 45.59 -46.09 27.54
CA ASP A 241 46.78 -46.58 26.82
C ASP A 241 48.03 -45.70 27.01
N VAL A 242 47.85 -44.37 27.09
CA VAL A 242 48.96 -43.41 27.24
C VAL A 242 49.62 -43.54 28.61
N THR A 243 48.84 -43.71 29.67
CA THR A 243 49.32 -43.87 31.06
C THR A 243 50.09 -45.19 31.22
N ASP A 244 49.60 -46.25 30.60
CA ASP A 244 50.25 -47.57 30.61
C ASP A 244 51.55 -47.57 29.77
N ALA A 245 51.59 -46.86 28.65
CA ALA A 245 52.82 -46.63 27.87
C ALA A 245 53.86 -45.80 28.64
N PHE A 246 53.45 -44.71 29.31
CA PHE A 246 54.35 -43.86 30.10
C PHE A 246 54.95 -44.62 31.29
N SER A 247 54.14 -45.47 31.94
CA SER A 247 54.58 -46.37 33.01
C SER A 247 55.64 -47.36 32.52
N LYS A 248 55.43 -47.97 31.34
CA LYS A 248 56.39 -48.90 30.72
C LYS A 248 57.70 -48.23 30.32
N ILE A 249 57.64 -47.02 29.75
CA ILE A 249 58.84 -46.23 29.40
C ILE A 249 59.63 -45.85 30.66
N THR A 250 58.93 -45.46 31.73
CA THR A 250 59.55 -45.14 33.03
C THR A 250 60.26 -46.36 33.62
N GLN A 251 59.63 -47.53 33.59
CA GLN A 251 60.25 -48.78 34.05
C GLN A 251 61.50 -49.15 33.23
N VAL A 252 61.44 -49.04 31.89
CA VAL A 252 62.61 -49.28 31.01
C VAL A 252 63.76 -48.32 31.32
N SER A 253 63.48 -47.06 31.64
CA SER A 253 64.50 -46.08 32.06
C SER A 253 65.15 -46.46 33.40
N ILE A 254 64.35 -46.94 34.37
CA ILE A 254 64.86 -47.45 35.65
C ILE A 254 65.75 -48.69 35.44
N ASP A 255 65.34 -49.61 34.58
CA ASP A 255 66.09 -50.84 34.30
C ASP A 255 67.39 -50.59 33.51
N LEU A 256 67.39 -49.64 32.57
CA LEU A 256 68.62 -49.17 31.90
C LEU A 256 69.60 -48.53 32.89
N ASN A 257 69.10 -47.71 33.84
CA ASN A 257 69.94 -47.14 34.90
C ASN A 257 70.48 -48.21 35.87
N ARG A 258 69.69 -49.24 36.19
CA ARG A 258 70.17 -50.41 36.96
C ARG A 258 71.24 -51.19 36.19
N LEU A 259 71.06 -51.40 34.89
CA LEU A 259 72.02 -52.11 34.04
C LEU A 259 73.33 -51.33 33.89
N SER A 260 73.26 -50.02 33.69
CA SER A 260 74.44 -49.12 33.65
C SER A 260 75.24 -49.18 34.96
N ASN A 261 74.57 -49.15 36.11
CA ASN A 261 75.21 -49.32 37.42
C ASN A 261 75.80 -50.74 37.63
N ALA A 262 75.16 -51.78 37.08
CA ALA A 262 75.68 -53.15 37.15
C ALA A 262 76.95 -53.33 36.28
N ILE A 263 76.93 -52.80 35.04
CA ILE A 263 78.08 -52.76 34.13
C ILE A 263 79.23 -51.97 34.78
N THR A 264 78.94 -50.83 35.41
CA THR A 264 79.93 -50.03 36.13
C THR A 264 80.57 -50.81 37.29
N LYS A 265 79.77 -51.57 38.06
CA LYS A 265 80.30 -52.47 39.10
C LYS A 265 81.15 -53.61 38.53
N GLN A 266 80.76 -54.21 37.41
CA GLN A 266 81.57 -55.25 36.76
C GLN A 266 82.88 -54.69 36.18
N ALA A 267 82.86 -53.50 35.57
CA ALA A 267 84.06 -52.85 35.05
C ALA A 267 85.05 -52.43 36.15
N ILE A 268 84.56 -52.13 37.36
CA ILE A 268 85.41 -51.90 38.54
C ILE A 268 85.97 -53.21 39.09
N ALA A 269 85.17 -54.28 39.16
CA ALA A 269 85.62 -55.60 39.61
C ALA A 269 86.71 -56.20 38.69
N LEU A 270 86.49 -56.17 37.37
CA LEU A 270 87.41 -56.74 36.37
C LEU A 270 88.78 -56.04 36.29
N LYS A 271 88.95 -54.86 36.90
CA LYS A 271 90.24 -54.16 36.98
C LYS A 271 91.00 -54.34 38.30
N GLY A 272 90.47 -55.14 39.24
CA GLY A 272 91.12 -55.42 40.51
C GLY A 272 92.20 -56.51 40.42
N ASP A 273 91.88 -57.66 39.81
CA ASP A 273 92.63 -58.90 40.04
C ASP A 273 93.85 -59.10 39.12
N GLU A 274 93.81 -58.59 37.89
CA GLU A 274 94.88 -58.84 36.89
C GLU A 274 96.21 -58.15 37.22
N TRP A 275 96.15 -57.00 37.91
CA TRP A 275 97.34 -56.18 38.17
C TRP A 275 98.25 -56.76 39.27
N GLY A 276 97.69 -57.56 40.18
CA GLY A 276 98.46 -58.24 41.24
C GLY A 276 99.35 -59.38 40.73
N GLN A 277 98.94 -60.09 39.67
CA GLN A 277 99.67 -61.26 39.17
C GLN A 277 100.86 -60.84 38.28
N LEU A 278 100.67 -59.84 37.41
CA LEU A 278 101.72 -59.36 36.50
C LEU A 278 102.97 -58.88 37.25
N GLN A 279 102.77 -58.23 38.40
CA GLN A 279 103.86 -57.67 39.23
C GLN A 279 104.68 -58.74 39.97
N GLN A 280 104.20 -59.98 40.06
CA GLN A 280 104.90 -61.10 40.69
C GLN A 280 105.67 -61.99 39.68
N THR A 281 105.19 -62.10 38.44
CA THR A 281 105.84 -62.91 37.39
C THR A 281 107.09 -62.26 36.78
N LEU A 282 107.18 -60.93 36.79
CA LEU A 282 108.22 -60.17 36.06
C LEU A 282 109.61 -60.09 36.73
N ASN A 283 109.82 -60.75 37.88
CA ASN A 283 110.97 -60.47 38.77
C ASN A 283 111.99 -61.62 38.96
N THR A 284 111.79 -62.82 38.40
CA THR A 284 112.64 -63.98 38.74
C THR A 284 112.93 -64.91 37.54
N GLU A 285 114.08 -64.70 36.90
CA GLU A 285 114.89 -65.69 36.13
C GLU A 285 114.14 -66.56 35.08
N LEU A 286 114.16 -66.27 33.77
CA LEU A 286 115.33 -66.15 32.88
C LEU A 286 116.28 -67.38 32.84
N GLN A 287 115.75 -68.57 32.50
CA GLN A 287 116.56 -69.68 31.98
C GLN A 287 116.18 -70.07 30.54
N LEU A 288 117.20 -70.27 29.71
CA LEU A 288 117.15 -70.03 28.26
C LEU A 288 116.96 -71.34 27.45
N SER A 289 115.98 -72.17 27.84
CA SER A 289 115.87 -73.55 27.32
C SER A 289 114.46 -74.03 26.91
N GLN A 290 113.39 -73.25 27.11
CA GLN A 290 112.00 -73.72 26.89
C GLN A 290 111.27 -73.03 25.72
N LEU A 291 111.89 -72.09 25.01
CA LEU A 291 111.24 -71.32 23.95
C LEU A 291 111.15 -72.03 22.58
N ALA A 292 111.41 -73.34 22.52
CA ALA A 292 111.60 -74.10 21.28
C ALA A 292 110.44 -75.05 20.90
N GLU A 293 109.49 -75.33 21.81
CA GLU A 293 108.54 -76.46 21.63
C GLU A 293 107.06 -76.05 21.49
N SER A 294 106.69 -74.77 21.62
CA SER A 294 105.29 -74.32 21.68
C SER A 294 104.80 -73.54 20.44
N ASN A 295 105.14 -74.02 19.24
CA ASN A 295 104.75 -73.36 17.98
C ASN A 295 103.38 -73.85 17.47
N VAL A 296 102.29 -73.19 17.91
CA VAL A 296 100.89 -73.45 17.50
C VAL A 296 100.23 -72.13 17.07
N ASP A 297 99.40 -72.18 16.03
CA ASP A 297 99.02 -71.05 15.16
C ASP A 297 98.49 -69.78 15.84
N PHE A 298 99.36 -68.76 15.96
CA PHE A 298 98.99 -67.38 16.29
C PHE A 298 98.33 -66.65 15.10
N ALA A 299 98.54 -67.11 13.87
CA ALA A 299 98.13 -66.43 12.64
C ALA A 299 96.62 -66.50 12.38
N PHE A 300 96.01 -67.67 12.56
CA PHE A 300 94.58 -67.89 12.31
C PHE A 300 93.69 -66.98 13.19
N ALA A 301 94.03 -66.89 14.49
CA ALA A 301 93.33 -66.02 15.43
C ALA A 301 93.42 -64.53 15.07
N GLN A 302 94.51 -64.10 14.44
CA GLN A 302 94.69 -62.70 13.99
C GLN A 302 93.80 -62.36 12.79
N GLU A 303 93.56 -63.33 11.89
CA GLU A 303 92.72 -63.16 10.70
C GLU A 303 91.23 -63.18 11.06
N GLU A 304 90.79 -64.13 11.90
CA GLU A 304 89.43 -64.19 12.45
C GLU A 304 89.07 -62.92 13.25
N MET A 305 89.97 -62.46 14.13
CA MET A 305 89.79 -61.23 14.90
C MET A 305 89.69 -59.99 14.00
N SER A 306 90.39 -59.97 12.86
CA SER A 306 90.31 -58.87 11.89
C SER A 306 88.95 -58.84 11.16
N SER A 307 88.41 -60.01 10.78
CA SER A 307 87.08 -60.12 10.16
C SER A 307 85.98 -59.62 11.11
N ASN A 308 85.99 -60.07 12.36
CA ASN A 308 85.02 -59.66 13.38
C ASN A 308 85.08 -58.14 13.67
N ILE A 309 86.28 -57.55 13.58
CA ILE A 309 86.48 -56.09 13.72
C ILE A 309 85.87 -55.32 12.53
N ASP A 310 85.92 -55.85 11.31
CA ASP A 310 85.35 -55.18 10.13
C ASP A 310 83.82 -55.34 10.03
N GLU A 311 83.26 -56.49 10.45
CA GLU A 311 81.81 -56.62 10.62
C GLU A 311 81.27 -55.65 11.68
N ALA A 312 81.94 -55.53 12.84
CA ALA A 312 81.56 -54.57 13.88
C ALA A 312 81.62 -53.09 13.40
N LYS A 313 82.58 -52.74 12.53
CA LYS A 313 82.62 -51.41 11.88
C LYS A 313 81.43 -51.21 10.93
N ALA A 314 81.07 -52.22 10.15
CA ALA A 314 79.93 -52.16 9.23
C ALA A 314 78.60 -52.00 10.00
N GLU A 315 78.40 -52.76 11.07
CA GLU A 315 77.23 -52.64 11.95
C GLU A 315 77.18 -51.26 12.64
N ALA A 316 78.30 -50.77 13.17
CA ALA A 316 78.38 -49.42 13.74
C ALA A 316 78.06 -48.31 12.71
N SER A 317 78.42 -48.50 11.44
CA SER A 317 78.07 -47.59 10.35
C SER A 317 76.56 -47.62 10.03
N ASN A 318 75.97 -48.81 9.96
CA ASN A 318 74.52 -48.98 9.75
C ASN A 318 73.70 -48.37 10.90
N ASN A 319 74.12 -48.61 12.15
CA ASN A 319 73.49 -48.02 13.33
C ASN A 319 73.61 -46.48 13.35
N LYS A 320 74.69 -45.91 12.82
CA LYS A 320 74.85 -44.47 12.64
C LYS A 320 73.89 -43.89 11.59
N ILE A 321 73.62 -44.62 10.50
CA ILE A 321 72.61 -44.23 9.49
C ILE A 321 71.20 -44.31 10.09
N LEU A 322 70.87 -45.39 10.80
CA LEU A 322 69.57 -45.56 11.46
C LEU A 322 69.31 -44.45 12.49
N MET A 323 70.32 -44.09 13.28
CA MET A 323 70.28 -42.99 14.24
C MET A 323 70.07 -41.60 13.58
N ALA A 324 70.53 -41.41 12.34
CA ALA A 324 70.28 -40.18 11.59
C ALA A 324 68.81 -40.12 11.09
N ALA A 325 68.31 -41.19 10.49
CA ALA A 325 66.91 -41.29 10.05
C ALA A 325 65.90 -41.16 11.21
N PHE A 326 66.23 -41.68 12.39
CA PHE A 326 65.43 -41.50 13.60
C PHE A 326 65.37 -40.04 14.07
N LYS A 327 66.48 -39.30 14.01
CA LYS A 327 66.51 -37.87 14.34
C LYS A 327 65.71 -37.02 13.35
N GLU A 328 65.77 -37.34 12.06
CA GLU A 328 64.95 -36.70 11.03
C GLU A 328 63.45 -36.95 11.28
N SER A 329 63.08 -38.20 11.57
CA SER A 329 61.71 -38.58 11.93
C SER A 329 61.19 -37.84 13.17
N LEU A 330 62.03 -37.67 14.20
CA LEU A 330 61.71 -36.91 15.41
C LEU A 330 61.50 -35.41 15.12
N SER A 331 62.27 -34.84 14.19
CA SER A 331 62.12 -33.44 13.75
C SER A 331 60.85 -33.21 12.91
N LEU A 332 60.42 -34.22 12.13
CA LEU A 332 59.15 -34.19 11.41
C LEU A 332 57.96 -34.30 12.37
N LEU A 333 58.09 -35.10 13.44
CA LEU A 333 57.07 -35.23 14.48
C LEU A 333 56.83 -33.90 15.22
N SER A 334 57.89 -33.23 15.69
CA SER A 334 57.75 -31.93 16.38
C SER A 334 57.18 -30.82 15.48
N THR A 335 57.52 -30.84 14.19
CA THR A 335 56.92 -29.93 13.19
C THR A 335 55.43 -30.22 13.01
N THR A 336 55.04 -31.49 12.99
CA THR A 336 53.64 -31.92 12.88
C THR A 336 52.83 -31.54 14.14
N GLU A 337 53.42 -31.68 15.32
CA GLU A 337 52.83 -31.27 16.60
C GLU A 337 52.58 -29.76 16.68
N TYR A 338 53.54 -28.95 16.20
CA TYR A 338 53.38 -27.50 16.09
C TYR A 338 52.22 -27.11 15.15
N VAL A 339 52.13 -27.74 13.97
CA VAL A 339 51.03 -27.51 13.00
C VAL A 339 49.68 -27.95 13.56
N LEU A 340 49.63 -29.10 14.25
CA LEU A 340 48.40 -29.57 14.91
C LEU A 340 47.95 -28.60 16.02
N SER A 341 48.90 -28.01 16.75
CA SER A 341 48.63 -27.05 17.81
C SER A 341 48.11 -25.71 17.26
N SER A 342 48.69 -25.19 16.18
CA SER A 342 48.19 -23.96 15.53
C SER A 342 46.81 -24.17 14.89
N LEU A 343 46.54 -25.34 14.29
CA LEU A 343 45.22 -25.70 13.78
C LEU A 343 44.16 -25.84 14.89
N LYS A 344 44.52 -26.40 16.05
CA LYS A 344 43.63 -26.44 17.23
C LYS A 344 43.24 -25.03 17.70
N LEU A 345 44.21 -24.11 17.80
CA LEU A 345 43.98 -22.72 18.19
C LEU A 345 43.11 -21.97 17.15
N ALA A 346 43.42 -22.12 15.85
CA ALA A 346 42.63 -21.52 14.78
C ALA A 346 41.17 -22.01 14.78
N LYS A 347 40.95 -23.32 14.97
CA LYS A 347 39.60 -23.90 15.10
C LYS A 347 38.85 -23.35 16.33
N ALA A 348 39.53 -23.20 17.47
CA ALA A 348 38.93 -22.67 18.68
C ALA A 348 38.45 -21.23 18.50
N GLU A 349 39.28 -20.35 17.90
CA GLU A 349 38.91 -18.96 17.67
C GLU A 349 37.78 -18.84 16.62
N VAL A 350 37.82 -19.60 15.52
CA VAL A 350 36.70 -19.65 14.54
C VAL A 350 35.40 -20.12 15.18
N THR A 351 35.46 -21.10 16.10
CA THR A 351 34.28 -21.57 16.84
C THR A 351 33.71 -20.48 17.74
N LYS A 352 34.58 -19.72 18.41
CA LYS A 352 34.23 -18.58 19.27
C LYS A 352 33.65 -17.41 18.47
N THR A 353 34.19 -17.08 17.30
CA THR A 353 33.62 -16.07 16.39
C THR A 353 32.22 -16.48 15.94
N LEU A 354 32.04 -17.72 15.47
CA LEU A 354 30.75 -18.23 15.01
C LEU A 354 29.71 -18.28 16.14
N GLN A 355 30.12 -18.59 17.38
CA GLN A 355 29.24 -18.53 18.55
C GLN A 355 28.78 -17.09 18.87
N ALA A 356 29.64 -16.09 18.69
CA ALA A 356 29.26 -14.68 18.85
C ALA A 356 28.30 -14.22 17.73
N GLU A 357 28.61 -14.52 16.46
CA GLU A 357 27.74 -14.20 15.31
C GLU A 357 26.35 -14.83 15.45
N ILE A 358 26.26 -16.09 15.91
CA ILE A 358 24.98 -16.77 16.19
C ILE A 358 24.23 -16.10 17.36
N ALA A 359 24.93 -15.61 18.38
CA ALA A 359 24.30 -14.90 19.49
C ALA A 359 23.75 -13.52 19.06
N ASP A 360 24.51 -12.76 18.27
CA ASP A 360 24.10 -11.44 17.78
C ASP A 360 22.95 -11.53 16.77
N GLU A 361 22.97 -12.52 15.87
CA GLU A 361 21.86 -12.82 14.95
C GLU A 361 20.61 -13.27 15.72
N LYS A 362 20.76 -14.09 16.76
CA LYS A 362 19.65 -14.50 17.64
C LYS A 362 19.05 -13.28 18.36
N ASN A 363 19.88 -12.42 18.94
CA ASN A 363 19.45 -11.20 19.62
C ASN A 363 18.71 -10.25 18.66
N THR A 364 19.26 -10.06 17.46
CA THR A 364 18.66 -9.23 16.40
C THR A 364 17.28 -9.75 16.00
N ARG A 365 17.14 -11.06 15.80
CA ARG A 365 15.84 -11.70 15.51
C ARG A 365 14.87 -11.60 16.68
N SER A 366 15.33 -11.73 17.92
CA SER A 366 14.47 -11.55 19.10
C SER A 366 13.92 -10.13 19.19
N SER A 367 14.72 -9.09 18.91
CA SER A 367 14.23 -7.70 18.83
C SER A 367 13.21 -7.51 17.70
N GLN A 368 13.49 -8.02 16.50
CA GLN A 368 12.55 -7.94 15.36
C GLN A 368 11.22 -8.64 15.64
N ILE A 369 11.24 -9.78 16.35
CA ILE A 369 10.02 -10.49 16.76
C ILE A 369 9.21 -9.65 17.77
N LEU A 370 9.87 -8.99 18.73
CA LEU A 370 9.21 -8.10 19.70
C LEU A 370 8.59 -6.87 19.02
N GLU A 371 9.28 -6.25 18.06
CA GLU A 371 8.73 -5.14 17.25
C GLU A 371 7.48 -5.57 16.47
N ILE A 372 7.53 -6.75 15.81
CA ILE A 372 6.39 -7.30 15.08
C ILE A 372 5.22 -7.63 16.02
N GLN A 373 5.50 -8.20 17.21
CA GLN A 373 4.48 -8.47 18.22
C GLN A 373 3.82 -7.18 18.71
N GLN A 374 4.59 -6.12 18.95
CA GLN A 374 4.04 -4.82 19.33
C GLN A 374 3.12 -4.23 18.24
N VAL A 375 3.54 -4.29 16.96
CA VAL A 375 2.69 -3.83 15.84
C VAL A 375 1.39 -4.61 15.76
N ILE A 376 1.43 -5.95 15.87
CA ILE A 376 0.23 -6.80 15.85
C ILE A 376 -0.71 -6.48 17.03
N THR A 377 -0.17 -6.21 18.23
CA THR A 377 -0.97 -5.78 19.37
C THR A 377 -1.66 -4.44 19.10
N THR A 378 -0.92 -3.42 18.68
CA THR A 378 -1.49 -2.08 18.42
C THR A 378 -2.47 -2.06 17.25
N GLU A 379 -2.26 -2.86 16.19
CA GLU A 379 -3.28 -3.04 15.14
C GLU A 379 -4.54 -3.72 15.68
N SER A 380 -4.40 -4.74 16.54
CA SER A 380 -5.54 -5.44 17.15
C SER A 380 -6.37 -4.51 18.05
N GLU A 381 -5.70 -3.70 18.87
CA GLU A 381 -6.34 -2.66 19.70
C GLU A 381 -7.05 -1.62 18.83
N THR A 382 -6.39 -1.11 17.79
CA THR A 382 -6.96 -0.12 16.85
C THR A 382 -8.19 -0.66 16.13
N HIS A 383 -8.17 -1.92 15.68
CA HIS A 383 -9.32 -2.57 15.06
C HIS A 383 -10.47 -2.80 16.05
N ALA A 384 -10.18 -3.13 17.32
CA ALA A 384 -11.20 -3.28 18.35
C ALA A 384 -11.94 -1.95 18.60
N THR A 385 -11.20 -0.84 18.77
CA THR A 385 -11.80 0.50 18.92
C THR A 385 -12.61 0.91 17.67
N ALA A 386 -12.09 0.65 16.47
CA ALA A 386 -12.83 0.96 15.24
C ALA A 386 -14.15 0.16 15.10
N ILE A 387 -14.20 -1.08 15.59
CA ILE A 387 -15.43 -1.88 15.65
C ILE A 387 -16.40 -1.32 16.71
N GLU A 388 -15.90 -0.84 17.84
CA GLU A 388 -16.72 -0.20 18.90
C GLU A 388 -17.30 1.16 18.45
N ASP A 389 -16.52 1.98 17.74
CA ASP A 389 -16.98 3.24 17.11
C ASP A 389 -18.07 2.98 16.05
N ILE A 390 -17.91 1.94 15.22
CA ILE A 390 -18.92 1.54 14.23
C ILE A 390 -20.18 1.02 14.93
N ASN A 391 -20.04 0.19 15.97
CA ASN A 391 -21.17 -0.35 16.71
C ASN A 391 -21.95 0.73 17.46
N SER A 392 -21.28 1.71 18.08
CA SER A 392 -21.95 2.83 18.73
C SER A 392 -22.69 3.69 17.70
N THR A 393 -22.08 4.01 16.55
CA THR A 393 -22.72 4.77 15.46
C THR A 393 -23.96 4.06 14.90
N ILE A 394 -23.93 2.73 14.72
CA ILE A 394 -25.07 1.97 14.19
C ILE A 394 -26.21 1.85 15.20
N ASN A 395 -25.89 1.63 16.47
CA ASN A 395 -26.86 1.39 17.54
C ASN A 395 -27.32 2.67 18.25
N ASP A 396 -26.82 3.85 17.87
CA ASP A 396 -27.26 5.12 18.43
C ASP A 396 -28.77 5.34 18.20
N ALA A 397 -29.46 5.79 19.24
CA ALA A 397 -30.91 5.89 19.26
C ALA A 397 -31.44 7.16 18.55
N GLU A 398 -30.62 8.21 18.44
CA GLU A 398 -31.02 9.51 17.93
C GLU A 398 -30.55 9.79 16.49
N THR A 399 -29.52 9.07 16.02
CA THR A 399 -28.88 9.23 14.71
C THR A 399 -28.68 7.91 13.95
N GLY A 400 -28.63 6.77 14.66
CA GLY A 400 -28.39 5.44 14.10
C GLY A 400 -29.62 4.76 13.50
N LEU A 401 -29.56 3.43 13.35
CA LEU A 401 -30.58 2.65 12.62
C LEU A 401 -31.97 2.74 13.27
N ALA A 402 -32.04 2.87 14.60
CA ALA A 402 -33.30 3.03 15.32
C ALA A 402 -34.04 4.33 14.96
N LYS A 403 -33.29 5.44 14.78
CA LYS A 403 -33.84 6.72 14.33
C LYS A 403 -34.44 6.60 12.93
N ALA A 404 -33.66 6.05 11.99
CA ALA A 404 -34.07 5.89 10.60
C ALA A 404 -35.36 5.07 10.46
N HIS A 405 -35.48 3.96 11.21
CA HIS A 405 -36.72 3.17 11.25
C HIS A 405 -37.92 3.95 11.82
N SER A 406 -37.70 4.77 12.86
CA SER A 406 -38.74 5.62 13.46
C SER A 406 -39.25 6.69 12.49
N GLU A 407 -38.35 7.35 11.75
CA GLU A 407 -38.70 8.36 10.75
C GLU A 407 -39.41 7.75 9.52
N ILE A 408 -38.98 6.57 9.08
CA ILE A 408 -39.67 5.80 8.04
C ILE A 408 -41.09 5.43 8.50
N ALA A 409 -41.26 4.97 9.74
CA ALA A 409 -42.59 4.66 10.29
C ALA A 409 -43.51 5.89 10.36
N SER A 410 -42.99 7.03 10.83
CA SER A 410 -43.73 8.30 10.86
C SER A 410 -44.11 8.81 9.45
N THR A 411 -43.21 8.65 8.49
CA THR A 411 -43.46 8.98 7.07
C THR A 411 -44.55 8.08 6.49
N ASN A 412 -44.48 6.77 6.73
CA ASN A 412 -45.49 5.81 6.25
C ASN A 412 -46.87 6.08 6.85
N GLN A 413 -46.96 6.44 8.14
CA GLN A 413 -48.22 6.84 8.76
C GLN A 413 -48.78 8.09 8.09
N THR A 414 -47.96 9.12 7.90
CA THR A 414 -48.37 10.38 7.22
C THR A 414 -48.92 10.12 5.82
N VAL A 415 -48.29 9.23 5.04
CA VAL A 415 -48.76 8.83 3.70
C VAL A 415 -50.08 8.03 3.75
N SER A 416 -50.30 7.24 4.81
CA SER A 416 -51.57 6.54 5.05
C SER A 416 -52.69 7.54 5.36
N ASP A 417 -52.48 8.42 6.33
CA ASP A 417 -53.47 9.42 6.80
C ASP A 417 -53.89 10.38 5.66
N GLU A 418 -52.92 10.82 4.85
CA GLU A 418 -53.18 11.66 3.67
C GLU A 418 -53.97 10.90 2.58
N SER A 419 -53.79 9.57 2.48
CA SER A 419 -54.50 8.74 1.50
C SER A 419 -55.94 8.44 1.93
N GLU A 420 -56.19 8.23 3.21
CA GLU A 420 -57.55 8.15 3.78
C GLU A 420 -58.28 9.50 3.67
N THR A 421 -57.59 10.60 3.95
CA THR A 421 -58.11 11.96 3.75
C THR A 421 -58.49 12.22 2.29
N ARG A 422 -57.64 11.82 1.33
CA ARG A 422 -57.94 11.90 -0.11
C ARG A 422 -59.14 11.05 -0.51
N ALA A 423 -59.26 9.83 0.00
CA ALA A 423 -60.41 8.96 -0.29
C ALA A 423 -61.72 9.61 0.17
N THR A 424 -61.75 10.12 1.41
CA THR A 424 -62.90 10.84 1.98
C THR A 424 -63.25 12.09 1.16
N ALA A 425 -62.26 12.87 0.72
CA ALA A 425 -62.49 14.06 -0.10
C ALA A 425 -63.06 13.72 -1.50
N ILE A 426 -62.57 12.64 -2.12
CA ILE A 426 -63.08 12.14 -3.40
C ILE A 426 -64.53 11.64 -3.24
N GLU A 427 -64.83 10.92 -2.17
CA GLU A 427 -66.18 10.43 -1.87
C GLU A 427 -67.17 11.57 -1.60
N GLY A 428 -66.74 12.63 -0.91
CA GLY A 428 -67.52 13.86 -0.72
C GLY A 428 -67.81 14.58 -2.04
N ILE A 429 -66.82 14.77 -2.91
CA ILE A 429 -67.00 15.35 -4.25
C ILE A 429 -67.95 14.48 -5.10
N ASN A 430 -67.76 13.16 -5.08
CA ASN A 430 -68.59 12.23 -5.82
C ASN A 430 -70.04 12.24 -5.31
N SER A 431 -70.25 12.40 -4.00
CA SER A 431 -71.58 12.60 -3.41
C SER A 431 -72.23 13.90 -3.89
N THR A 432 -71.49 15.02 -3.91
CA THR A 432 -72.00 16.31 -4.41
C THR A 432 -72.36 16.28 -5.90
N ILE A 433 -71.56 15.62 -6.75
CA ILE A 433 -71.81 15.54 -8.20
C ILE A 433 -73.04 14.68 -8.51
N ASN A 434 -73.20 13.55 -7.81
CA ASN A 434 -74.29 12.59 -8.03
C ASN A 434 -75.54 12.88 -7.20
N ASP A 435 -75.56 13.93 -6.39
CA ASP A 435 -76.74 14.32 -5.63
C ASP A 435 -77.94 14.61 -6.56
N ALA A 436 -79.09 14.03 -6.22
CA ALA A 436 -80.27 14.07 -7.09
C ALA A 436 -81.04 15.40 -7.04
N GLU A 437 -80.88 16.18 -5.95
CA GLU A 437 -81.65 17.40 -5.70
C GLU A 437 -80.86 18.68 -5.96
N THR A 438 -79.53 18.61 -5.99
CA THR A 438 -78.59 19.74 -6.13
C THR A 438 -77.44 19.48 -7.10
N GLY A 439 -77.13 18.21 -7.41
CA GLY A 439 -76.05 17.81 -8.32
C GLY A 439 -76.44 17.83 -9.79
N LEU A 440 -75.65 17.14 -10.64
CA LEU A 440 -75.77 17.21 -12.10
C LEU A 440 -77.14 16.73 -12.62
N ALA A 441 -77.76 15.76 -11.94
CA ALA A 441 -79.09 15.25 -12.28
C ALA A 441 -80.18 16.33 -12.15
N LYS A 442 -80.09 17.20 -11.12
CA LYS A 442 -81.00 18.34 -10.94
C LYS A 442 -80.86 19.34 -12.08
N ALA A 443 -79.63 19.74 -12.38
CA ALA A 443 -79.35 20.72 -13.43
C ALA A 443 -79.86 20.27 -14.81
N HIS A 444 -79.67 18.99 -15.16
CA HIS A 444 -80.24 18.42 -16.39
C HIS A 444 -81.78 18.44 -16.40
N SER A 445 -82.43 18.16 -15.27
CA SER A 445 -83.90 18.22 -15.14
C SER A 445 -84.46 19.64 -15.31
N GLU A 446 -83.78 20.65 -14.74
CA GLU A 446 -84.17 22.07 -14.86
C GLU A 446 -83.96 22.61 -16.28
N ILE A 447 -82.87 22.22 -16.94
CA ILE A 447 -82.62 22.51 -18.37
C ILE A 447 -83.71 21.87 -19.25
N ALA A 448 -84.09 20.61 -18.98
CA ALA A 448 -85.16 19.94 -19.72
C ALA A 448 -86.52 20.65 -19.55
N SER A 449 -86.86 21.06 -18.33
CA SER A 449 -88.08 21.82 -18.03
C SER A 449 -88.11 23.20 -18.73
N THR A 450 -86.96 23.88 -18.77
CA THR A 450 -86.82 25.16 -19.48
C THR A 450 -86.95 24.99 -20.99
N ASN A 451 -86.34 23.94 -21.56
CA ASN A 451 -86.46 23.62 -22.98
C ASN A 451 -87.90 23.29 -23.38
N GLN A 452 -88.65 22.55 -22.55
CA GLN A 452 -90.08 22.31 -22.77
C GLN A 452 -90.87 23.63 -22.74
N THR A 453 -90.64 24.47 -21.74
CA THR A 453 -91.30 25.78 -21.61
C THR A 453 -91.08 26.66 -22.86
N VAL A 454 -89.86 26.68 -23.41
CA VAL A 454 -89.52 27.42 -24.65
C VAL A 454 -90.19 26.80 -25.89
N SER A 455 -90.40 25.48 -25.91
CA SER A 455 -91.16 24.79 -26.96
C SER A 455 -92.64 25.18 -26.91
N ASP A 456 -93.27 25.06 -25.74
CA ASP A 456 -94.70 25.36 -25.52
C ASP A 456 -95.03 26.83 -25.83
N GLU A 457 -94.15 27.75 -25.43
CA GLU A 457 -94.27 29.18 -25.74
C GLU A 457 -94.13 29.46 -27.25
N SER A 458 -93.35 28.64 -27.97
CA SER A 458 -93.15 28.77 -29.41
C SER A 458 -94.32 28.20 -30.23
N GLU A 459 -94.92 27.10 -29.79
CA GLU A 459 -96.18 26.56 -30.36
C GLU A 459 -97.36 27.51 -30.08
N THR A 460 -97.40 28.11 -28.88
CA THR A 460 -98.37 29.15 -28.52
C THR A 460 -98.22 30.39 -29.43
N ARG A 461 -96.98 30.85 -29.68
CA ARG A 461 -96.70 31.95 -30.62
C ARG A 461 -97.08 31.60 -32.06
N ALA A 462 -96.80 30.39 -32.53
CA ALA A 462 -97.19 29.95 -33.88
C ALA A 462 -98.72 30.00 -34.06
N THR A 463 -99.46 29.46 -33.09
CA THR A 463 -100.94 29.50 -33.04
C THR A 463 -101.48 30.93 -33.05
N ALA A 464 -100.87 31.84 -32.27
CA ALA A 464 -101.27 33.25 -32.23
C ALA A 464 -101.00 33.98 -33.55
N ILE A 465 -99.86 33.70 -34.20
CA ILE A 465 -99.52 34.24 -35.53
C ILE A 465 -100.50 33.73 -36.59
N GLU A 466 -100.88 32.45 -36.55
CA GLU A 466 -101.85 31.86 -37.47
C GLU A 466 -103.27 32.45 -37.28
N GLY A 467 -103.68 32.72 -36.04
CA GLY A 467 -104.91 33.46 -35.72
C GLY A 467 -104.92 34.92 -36.20
N ILE A 468 -103.80 35.62 -36.11
CA ILE A 468 -103.63 36.97 -36.70
C ILE A 468 -103.69 36.88 -38.23
N ASN A 469 -103.02 35.90 -38.83
CA ASN A 469 -102.95 35.73 -40.28
C ASN A 469 -104.32 35.37 -40.89
N SER A 470 -105.13 34.55 -40.21
CA SER A 470 -106.51 34.27 -40.62
C SER A 470 -107.41 35.51 -40.50
N THR A 471 -107.27 36.30 -39.43
CA THR A 471 -107.99 37.58 -39.26
C THR A 471 -107.66 38.59 -40.38
N ILE A 472 -106.38 38.70 -40.77
CA ILE A 472 -105.95 39.58 -41.87
C ILE A 472 -106.44 39.07 -43.23
N SER A 473 -106.45 37.75 -43.42
CA SER A 473 -106.81 37.09 -44.68
C SER A 473 -108.32 36.88 -44.88
N ASP A 474 -109.14 37.15 -43.86
CA ASP A 474 -110.58 36.95 -43.93
C ASP A 474 -111.23 37.79 -45.06
N PRO A 475 -112.02 37.18 -45.96
CA PRO A 475 -112.55 37.88 -47.14
C PRO A 475 -113.70 38.85 -46.81
N GLU A 476 -114.38 38.70 -45.67
CA GLU A 476 -115.59 39.46 -45.31
C GLU A 476 -115.36 40.51 -44.24
N THR A 477 -114.23 40.47 -43.52
CA THR A 477 -113.86 41.38 -42.43
C THR A 477 -112.40 41.82 -42.45
N GLY A 478 -111.50 41.08 -43.12
CA GLY A 478 -110.07 41.35 -43.20
C GLY A 478 -109.65 42.33 -44.31
N LEU A 479 -108.38 42.27 -44.72
CA LEU A 479 -107.79 43.25 -45.64
C LEU A 479 -108.44 43.24 -47.05
N ALA A 480 -108.97 42.09 -47.48
CA ALA A 480 -109.70 41.96 -48.74
C ALA A 480 -111.04 42.72 -48.71
N LYS A 481 -111.77 42.65 -47.59
CA LYS A 481 -112.99 43.44 -47.37
C LYS A 481 -112.68 44.94 -47.39
N ALA A 482 -111.68 45.36 -46.63
CA ALA A 482 -111.26 46.76 -46.58
C ALA A 482 -110.86 47.27 -47.98
N HIS A 483 -110.13 46.49 -48.78
CA HIS A 483 -109.84 46.83 -50.18
C HIS A 483 -111.11 46.92 -51.05
N SER A 484 -112.08 46.03 -50.86
CA SER A 484 -113.36 46.07 -51.59
C SER A 484 -114.18 47.32 -51.25
N GLU A 485 -114.26 47.69 -49.96
CA GLU A 485 -114.96 48.89 -49.49
C GLU A 485 -114.23 50.19 -49.90
N ILE A 486 -112.90 50.21 -49.88
CA ILE A 486 -112.09 51.29 -50.45
C ILE A 486 -112.31 51.38 -51.97
N THR A 487 -112.44 50.25 -52.67
CA THR A 487 -112.70 50.22 -54.11
C THR A 487 -114.10 50.73 -54.45
N ALA A 488 -115.13 50.33 -53.71
CA ALA A 488 -116.49 50.85 -53.83
C ALA A 488 -116.57 52.35 -53.49
N THR A 489 -115.80 52.79 -52.48
CA THR A 489 -115.64 54.21 -52.14
C THR A 489 -114.96 54.98 -53.27
N ASN A 490 -113.88 54.44 -53.85
CA ASN A 490 -113.20 55.04 -54.99
C ASN A 490 -114.08 55.10 -56.25
N GLN A 491 -114.91 54.08 -56.51
CA GLN A 491 -115.93 54.12 -57.57
C GLN A 491 -117.02 55.17 -57.28
N THR A 492 -117.40 55.36 -56.01
CA THR A 492 -118.34 56.41 -55.56
C THR A 492 -117.73 57.82 -55.68
N VAL A 493 -116.44 57.97 -55.41
CA VAL A 493 -115.69 59.22 -55.61
C VAL A 493 -115.51 59.51 -57.10
N ALA A 494 -115.13 58.51 -57.90
CA ALA A 494 -114.98 58.64 -59.35
C ALA A 494 -116.31 59.05 -60.02
N SER A 495 -117.42 58.37 -59.70
CA SER A 495 -118.74 58.73 -60.24
C SER A 495 -119.22 60.12 -59.81
N LYS A 496 -118.90 60.58 -58.58
CA LYS A 496 -119.14 61.97 -58.15
C LYS A 496 -118.23 62.99 -58.86
N ALA A 497 -116.99 62.62 -59.19
CA ALA A 497 -116.03 63.48 -59.88
C ALA A 497 -116.34 63.63 -61.38
N SER A 498 -116.66 62.53 -62.07
CA SER A 498 -116.71 62.47 -63.55
C SER A 498 -117.77 63.38 -64.20
N THR A 499 -118.88 63.68 -63.53
CA THR A 499 -119.95 64.51 -64.12
C THR A 499 -119.91 65.95 -63.58
N SER A 500 -119.86 66.11 -62.25
CA SER A 500 -120.03 67.42 -61.60
C SER A 500 -118.73 68.21 -61.46
N ALA A 501 -117.59 67.54 -61.22
CA ALA A 501 -116.31 68.23 -61.10
C ALA A 501 -115.67 68.47 -62.49
N LEU A 502 -115.78 67.50 -63.41
CA LEU A 502 -115.22 67.60 -64.76
C LEU A 502 -115.75 68.82 -65.54
N THR A 503 -117.05 69.09 -65.44
CA THR A 503 -117.71 70.28 -66.01
C THR A 503 -117.10 71.60 -65.52
N ASN A 504 -116.66 71.65 -64.25
CA ASN A 504 -116.02 72.82 -63.65
C ASN A 504 -114.50 72.87 -63.91
N LEU A 505 -113.85 71.73 -64.11
CA LEU A 505 -112.40 71.64 -64.32
C LEU A 505 -111.99 71.92 -65.77
N ALA A 506 -112.81 71.54 -66.76
CA ALA A 506 -112.57 71.86 -68.17
C ALA A 506 -112.46 73.38 -68.42
N ALA A 507 -113.24 74.17 -67.68
CA ALA A 507 -113.20 75.63 -67.70
C ALA A 507 -111.92 76.24 -67.07
N ARG A 508 -111.11 75.45 -66.35
CA ARG A 508 -109.84 75.88 -65.73
C ARG A 508 -108.59 75.35 -66.44
N VAL A 509 -108.59 74.08 -66.86
CA VAL A 509 -107.38 73.42 -67.42
C VAL A 509 -107.00 74.00 -68.78
N SER A 510 -107.95 74.60 -69.51
CA SER A 510 -107.72 75.29 -70.78
C SER A 510 -106.76 76.50 -70.75
N ALA A 511 -106.18 76.83 -69.59
CA ALA A 511 -105.30 77.99 -69.39
C ALA A 511 -103.79 77.67 -69.30
N GLU A 512 -103.38 76.51 -68.76
CA GLU A 512 -102.09 76.43 -68.05
C GLU A 512 -101.05 75.43 -68.60
N GLU A 513 -101.44 74.43 -69.39
CA GLU A 513 -100.56 73.32 -69.79
C GLU A 513 -99.65 73.65 -70.99
N ASN A 514 -98.50 74.29 -70.75
CA ASN A 514 -97.58 74.66 -71.85
C ASN A 514 -96.07 74.73 -71.49
N LYS A 515 -95.58 74.05 -70.42
CA LYS A 515 -94.15 74.08 -70.01
C LYS A 515 -93.60 72.73 -69.52
N SER A 516 -92.37 72.42 -69.95
CA SER A 516 -91.73 71.09 -69.99
C SER A 516 -90.88 70.71 -68.75
N ALA A 517 -90.22 69.53 -68.79
CA ALA A 517 -89.38 68.98 -67.70
C ALA A 517 -88.04 68.37 -68.19
N ALA A 518 -87.03 68.31 -67.31
CA ALA A 518 -85.76 67.54 -67.40
C ALA A 518 -85.05 67.50 -66.03
N ALA A 519 -84.05 66.62 -65.81
CA ALA A 519 -83.40 66.43 -64.50
C ALA A 519 -81.87 66.14 -64.56
N ILE A 520 -81.18 66.32 -63.42
CA ILE A 520 -79.74 66.10 -63.18
C ILE A 520 -79.57 65.24 -61.90
N LEU A 521 -78.53 64.40 -61.82
CA LEU A 521 -78.22 63.58 -60.64
C LEU A 521 -77.05 64.17 -59.83
N THR A 522 -77.23 64.31 -58.51
CA THR A 522 -76.23 64.80 -57.55
C THR A 522 -76.18 63.88 -56.34
N MET A 523 -74.97 63.53 -55.87
CA MET A 523 -74.76 62.78 -54.63
C MET A 523 -74.33 63.71 -53.49
N ASN A 524 -75.03 63.66 -52.37
CA ASN A 524 -74.58 64.27 -51.10
C ASN A 524 -74.75 63.23 -49.99
N ALA A 525 -73.67 62.90 -49.28
CA ALA A 525 -73.77 62.25 -47.98
C ALA A 525 -74.13 63.31 -46.94
N GLN A 526 -75.07 63.01 -46.06
CA GLN A 526 -75.41 63.86 -44.92
C GLN A 526 -75.17 63.10 -43.62
N ALA A 527 -74.94 63.84 -42.52
CA ALA A 527 -74.85 63.24 -41.20
C ALA A 527 -76.27 62.88 -40.72
N ASP A 528 -76.45 61.67 -40.20
CA ASP A 528 -77.64 61.29 -39.45
C ASP A 528 -77.66 61.94 -38.04
N ASP A 529 -78.76 61.78 -37.33
CA ASP A 529 -78.97 62.35 -35.98
C ASP A 529 -78.01 61.78 -34.91
N ILE A 530 -77.15 60.81 -35.25
CA ILE A 530 -76.09 60.25 -34.40
C ILE A 530 -74.67 60.47 -34.96
N GLY A 531 -74.52 61.37 -35.95
CA GLY A 531 -73.24 61.84 -36.46
C GLY A 531 -72.51 60.88 -37.39
N LYS A 532 -73.23 59.97 -38.06
CA LYS A 532 -72.69 59.07 -39.10
C LYS A 532 -73.03 59.58 -40.49
N LEU A 533 -72.11 59.40 -41.42
CA LEU A 533 -72.27 59.75 -42.83
C LEU A 533 -72.56 58.50 -43.65
N GLU A 534 -73.66 58.49 -44.40
CA GLU A 534 -74.01 57.40 -45.32
C GLU A 534 -74.45 57.94 -46.68
N ALA A 535 -73.88 57.39 -47.77
CA ALA A 535 -74.40 57.56 -49.12
C ALA A 535 -74.08 56.34 -49.99
N LYS A 536 -74.98 56.00 -50.92
CA LYS A 536 -74.86 54.83 -51.80
C LYS A 536 -75.26 55.21 -53.22
N VAL A 537 -74.46 54.82 -54.21
CA VAL A 537 -74.86 54.86 -55.62
C VAL A 537 -74.49 53.57 -56.33
N PHE A 538 -75.48 53.06 -57.07
CA PHE A 538 -75.35 51.93 -57.97
C PHE A 538 -74.99 52.47 -59.36
N LEU A 539 -73.83 52.06 -59.88
CA LEU A 539 -73.33 52.47 -61.20
C LEU A 539 -73.76 51.49 -62.31
N GLY A 540 -74.05 50.24 -61.94
CA GLY A 540 -74.64 49.25 -62.82
C GLY A 540 -74.83 47.90 -62.14
N VAL A 541 -75.50 46.98 -62.84
CA VAL A 541 -75.52 45.54 -62.56
C VAL A 541 -74.96 44.79 -63.76
N ASP A 542 -74.25 43.70 -63.54
CA ASP A 542 -73.82 42.80 -64.61
C ASP A 542 -74.97 41.89 -65.09
N ALA A 543 -74.72 41.12 -66.15
CA ALA A 543 -75.71 40.19 -66.71
C ALA A 543 -76.12 39.03 -65.75
N ASN A 544 -75.46 38.90 -64.60
CA ASN A 544 -75.73 37.91 -63.55
C ASN A 544 -76.35 38.55 -62.29
N GLY A 545 -76.69 39.85 -62.34
CA GLY A 545 -77.28 40.60 -61.23
C GLY A 545 -76.27 41.12 -60.20
N LYS A 546 -74.96 41.02 -60.42
CA LYS A 546 -73.94 41.55 -59.51
C LYS A 546 -73.84 43.06 -59.61
N ILE A 547 -73.95 43.73 -58.48
CA ILE A 547 -73.87 45.19 -58.36
C ILE A 547 -72.43 45.68 -58.50
N THR A 548 -72.24 46.74 -59.29
CA THR A 548 -71.06 47.61 -59.24
C THR A 548 -71.47 48.99 -58.74
N GLY A 549 -70.79 49.51 -57.72
CA GLY A 549 -71.21 50.76 -57.07
C GLY A 549 -70.22 51.32 -56.05
N MET A 550 -70.58 52.48 -55.50
CA MET A 550 -69.80 53.21 -54.49
C MET A 550 -70.65 53.47 -53.25
N PHE A 551 -70.06 53.23 -52.10
CA PHE A 551 -70.65 53.46 -50.78
C PHE A 551 -69.71 54.37 -50.00
N ILE A 552 -70.24 55.40 -49.37
CA ILE A 552 -69.50 56.29 -48.47
C ILE A 552 -70.09 56.07 -47.08
N ASN A 553 -69.26 55.64 -46.14
CA ASN A 553 -69.63 55.30 -44.77
C ASN A 553 -68.72 56.08 -43.81
N GLY A 554 -69.25 56.60 -42.70
CA GLY A 554 -68.42 57.36 -41.75
C GLY A 554 -69.04 57.56 -40.38
N SER A 555 -68.19 57.95 -39.44
CA SER A 555 -68.50 58.29 -38.05
C SER A 555 -67.77 59.58 -37.65
N SER A 556 -67.95 60.02 -36.40
CA SER A 556 -67.21 61.13 -35.80
C SER A 556 -65.68 60.91 -35.68
N SER A 557 -65.17 59.71 -35.97
CA SER A 557 -63.74 59.38 -35.86
C SER A 557 -63.10 58.78 -37.13
N GLN A 558 -63.89 58.35 -38.13
CA GLN A 558 -63.37 57.73 -39.35
C GLN A 558 -64.32 57.95 -40.53
N SER A 559 -63.78 58.09 -41.74
CA SER A 559 -64.53 58.00 -43.00
C SER A 559 -63.94 56.89 -43.87
N LEU A 560 -64.80 56.20 -44.62
CA LEU A 560 -64.56 55.01 -45.42
C LEU A 560 -65.28 55.17 -46.76
N ILE A 561 -64.66 54.72 -47.85
CA ILE A 561 -65.30 54.64 -49.16
C ILE A 561 -65.10 53.23 -49.70
N ASP A 562 -66.19 52.47 -49.78
CA ASP A 562 -66.20 51.11 -50.29
C ASP A 562 -66.56 51.13 -51.79
N PHE A 563 -65.67 50.58 -52.61
CA PHE A 563 -65.91 50.31 -54.02
C PHE A 563 -66.31 48.85 -54.16
N MET A 564 -67.52 48.56 -54.66
CA MET A 564 -68.02 47.19 -54.79
C MET A 564 -67.93 46.69 -56.23
N GLY A 565 -67.33 45.51 -56.42
CA GLY A 565 -67.28 44.78 -57.70
C GLY A 565 -66.32 43.59 -57.68
N ASP A 566 -66.58 42.57 -58.51
CA ASP A 566 -65.77 41.33 -58.63
C ASP A 566 -64.30 41.59 -59.01
N LYS A 567 -64.08 42.66 -59.80
CA LYS A 567 -62.77 43.14 -60.23
C LYS A 567 -62.77 44.66 -60.15
N ILE A 568 -61.82 45.22 -59.41
CA ILE A 568 -61.61 46.67 -59.29
C ILE A 568 -60.26 46.96 -59.93
N GLN A 569 -60.24 47.86 -60.90
CA GLN A 569 -59.02 48.20 -61.64
C GLN A 569 -58.91 49.70 -61.88
N PHE A 570 -57.75 50.26 -61.57
CA PHE A 570 -57.39 51.61 -61.99
C PHE A 570 -56.58 51.48 -63.28
N THR A 571 -57.20 51.90 -64.38
CA THR A 571 -56.61 51.85 -65.72
C THR A 571 -55.99 53.20 -66.03
N ASN A 572 -54.72 53.19 -66.43
CA ASN A 572 -53.98 54.39 -66.77
C ASN A 572 -54.50 54.96 -68.11
N PRO A 573 -55.10 56.16 -68.14
CA PRO A 573 -55.77 56.66 -69.35
C PRO A 573 -54.81 57.06 -70.47
N ILE A 574 -53.49 57.12 -70.21
CA ILE A 574 -52.47 57.47 -71.20
C ILE A 574 -51.88 56.20 -71.85
N THR A 575 -51.68 55.13 -71.07
CA THR A 575 -51.07 53.88 -71.57
C THR A 575 -52.08 52.76 -71.81
N ASN A 576 -53.31 52.91 -71.31
CA ASN A 576 -54.37 51.89 -71.26
C ASN A 576 -53.98 50.59 -70.51
N ASN A 577 -52.88 50.60 -69.76
CA ASN A 577 -52.48 49.53 -68.86
C ASN A 577 -53.23 49.62 -67.51
N VAL A 578 -53.18 48.54 -66.72
CA VAL A 578 -53.85 48.46 -65.43
C VAL A 578 -52.82 48.47 -64.32
N ASP A 579 -52.56 49.67 -63.78
CA ASP A 579 -51.49 49.91 -62.81
C ASP A 579 -51.82 49.33 -61.41
N PHE A 580 -53.11 49.19 -61.09
CA PHE A 580 -53.62 48.54 -59.89
C PHE A 580 -54.83 47.66 -60.25
N ARG A 581 -54.85 46.41 -59.78
CA ARG A 581 -56.02 45.51 -59.86
C ARG A 581 -56.20 44.67 -58.60
N TRP A 582 -57.44 44.62 -58.11
CA TRP A 582 -57.95 43.50 -57.30
C TRP A 582 -58.82 42.58 -58.16
N SER A 583 -58.69 41.26 -57.94
CA SER A 583 -59.43 40.23 -58.68
C SER A 583 -59.95 39.18 -57.69
N ALA A 584 -61.21 39.29 -57.28
CA ALA A 584 -61.79 38.42 -56.25
C ALA A 584 -61.73 36.93 -56.64
N ALA A 585 -61.99 36.63 -57.92
CA ALA A 585 -61.93 35.28 -58.48
C ALA A 585 -60.52 34.65 -58.53
N GLN A 586 -59.46 35.44 -58.34
CA GLN A 586 -58.07 34.96 -58.26
C GLN A 586 -57.45 35.18 -56.87
N GLN A 587 -58.19 35.82 -55.95
CA GLN A 587 -57.72 36.30 -54.64
C GLN A 587 -56.41 37.11 -54.70
N SER A 588 -56.13 37.70 -55.87
CA SER A 588 -54.82 38.27 -56.20
C SER A 588 -54.88 39.78 -56.24
N PHE A 589 -54.01 40.42 -55.48
CA PHE A 589 -53.62 41.81 -55.69
C PHE A 589 -52.52 41.88 -56.74
N ALA A 590 -52.68 42.74 -57.74
CA ALA A 590 -51.68 43.00 -58.77
C ALA A 590 -51.40 44.50 -58.87
N PHE A 591 -50.13 44.86 -58.86
CA PHE A 591 -49.65 46.24 -58.90
C PHE A 591 -48.47 46.35 -59.87
N GLN A 592 -48.55 47.31 -60.80
CA GLN A 592 -47.53 47.55 -61.81
C GLN A 592 -46.83 48.88 -61.52
N GLY A 593 -45.82 48.86 -60.67
CA GLY A 593 -45.11 50.04 -60.21
C GLY A 593 -44.00 49.74 -59.20
N SER A 594 -43.70 50.72 -58.33
CA SER A 594 -42.77 50.58 -57.21
C SER A 594 -43.45 50.84 -55.86
N ILE A 595 -43.10 50.05 -54.84
CA ILE A 595 -43.53 50.23 -53.46
C ILE A 595 -42.34 50.81 -52.69
N ASN A 596 -42.50 52.05 -52.22
CA ASN A 596 -41.42 52.85 -51.66
C ASN A 596 -41.69 53.15 -50.18
N LEU A 597 -41.12 52.33 -49.28
CA LEU A 597 -41.25 52.49 -47.83
C LEU A 597 -40.20 53.47 -47.33
N ILE A 598 -40.56 54.75 -47.25
CA ILE A 598 -39.66 55.86 -46.88
C ILE A 598 -39.80 56.19 -45.39
N GLY A 599 -38.85 55.73 -44.58
CA GLY A 599 -38.74 56.09 -43.17
C GLY A 599 -38.00 57.41 -42.93
N ALA A 600 -37.74 57.73 -41.65
CA ALA A 600 -37.01 58.94 -41.26
C ALA A 600 -35.49 58.86 -41.53
N THR A 601 -34.88 57.68 -41.36
CA THR A 601 -33.43 57.46 -41.51
C THR A 601 -33.07 56.51 -42.67
N HIS A 602 -33.95 55.56 -42.97
CA HIS A 602 -33.76 54.51 -43.97
C HIS A 602 -34.97 54.40 -44.88
N MET A 603 -34.81 53.74 -46.04
CA MET A 603 -35.91 53.38 -46.93
C MET A 603 -35.72 51.98 -47.51
N ARG A 604 -36.82 51.25 -47.74
CA ARG A 604 -36.85 50.00 -48.52
C ARG A 604 -37.69 50.22 -49.76
N LEU A 605 -37.12 49.93 -50.92
CA LEU A 605 -37.81 50.04 -52.21
C LEU A 605 -37.94 48.65 -52.83
N SER A 606 -39.09 48.37 -53.43
CA SER A 606 -39.36 47.13 -54.17
C SER A 606 -40.10 47.48 -55.47
N SER A 607 -39.76 46.84 -56.58
CA SER A 607 -40.35 47.12 -57.90
C SER A 607 -40.22 45.93 -58.82
N ALA A 608 -41.24 45.68 -59.64
CA ALA A 608 -41.19 44.68 -60.71
C ALA A 608 -40.24 45.08 -61.86
N ASN A 609 -40.02 46.38 -62.05
CA ASN A 609 -39.04 46.94 -62.99
C ASN A 609 -37.74 47.29 -62.26
N ALA A 610 -36.59 47.01 -62.87
CA ALA A 610 -35.30 47.23 -62.24
C ALA A 610 -34.94 48.72 -62.09
N PHE A 611 -34.33 49.10 -60.97
CA PHE A 611 -34.05 50.49 -60.58
C PHE A 611 -32.65 50.66 -59.95
N GLY A 612 -32.30 51.90 -59.58
CA GLY A 612 -31.03 52.27 -58.99
C GLY A 612 -30.06 52.90 -59.98
N SER A 613 -28.83 53.19 -59.55
CA SER A 613 -27.84 53.96 -60.32
C SER A 613 -27.48 53.36 -61.68
N SER A 614 -27.81 52.08 -61.89
CA SER A 614 -27.49 51.30 -63.09
C SER A 614 -28.66 50.39 -63.49
N ASN A 615 -29.89 50.68 -63.01
CA ASN A 615 -31.08 49.83 -63.17
C ASN A 615 -30.83 48.35 -62.77
N GLN A 616 -30.12 48.14 -61.66
CA GLN A 616 -29.66 46.84 -61.21
C GLN A 616 -30.56 46.16 -60.16
N PHE A 617 -31.35 46.91 -59.38
CA PHE A 617 -32.10 46.39 -58.23
C PHE A 617 -33.57 46.09 -58.54
N ILE A 618 -34.11 45.04 -57.91
CA ILE A 618 -35.57 44.81 -57.76
C ILE A 618 -36.01 44.91 -56.29
N GLU A 619 -35.09 44.73 -55.35
CA GLU A 619 -35.21 45.22 -53.97
C GLU A 619 -33.93 45.91 -53.52
N TRP A 620 -34.08 46.97 -52.71
CA TRP A 620 -32.97 47.67 -52.06
C TRP A 620 -33.39 48.20 -50.69
N PHE A 621 -32.52 48.07 -49.70
CA PHE A 621 -32.68 48.66 -48.37
C PHE A 621 -31.40 49.36 -47.93
N GLY A 622 -31.53 50.59 -47.43
CA GLY A 622 -30.40 51.42 -47.04
C GLY A 622 -30.83 52.81 -46.54
N PRO A 623 -29.92 53.80 -46.49
CA PRO A 623 -30.21 55.13 -45.98
C PRO A 623 -31.25 55.86 -46.84
N ARG A 624 -31.95 56.83 -46.23
CA ARG A 624 -32.96 57.67 -46.90
C ARG A 624 -32.31 58.59 -47.94
N LEU A 625 -32.44 58.26 -49.22
CA LEU A 625 -31.87 59.01 -50.35
C LEU A 625 -32.99 59.51 -51.28
N LEU A 626 -33.38 60.77 -51.12
CA LEU A 626 -34.49 61.38 -51.86
C LEU A 626 -34.01 62.50 -52.80
N ASN A 627 -34.86 62.82 -53.78
CA ASN A 627 -34.70 63.94 -54.70
C ASN A 627 -35.31 65.24 -54.09
N GLY A 628 -35.30 66.34 -54.85
CA GLY A 628 -35.86 67.63 -54.42
C GLY A 628 -37.38 67.67 -54.27
N SER A 629 -38.11 66.69 -54.82
CA SER A 629 -39.57 66.55 -54.72
C SER A 629 -40.02 65.67 -53.55
N GLY A 630 -39.09 64.91 -52.94
CA GLY A 630 -39.38 63.95 -51.87
C GLY A 630 -39.49 62.49 -52.29
N ASP A 631 -39.35 62.18 -53.59
CA ASP A 631 -39.33 60.80 -54.10
C ASP A 631 -37.92 60.18 -53.99
N PRO A 632 -37.78 58.84 -54.05
CA PRO A 632 -36.47 58.20 -54.05
C PRO A 632 -35.56 58.66 -55.20
N ASP A 633 -34.33 59.06 -54.88
CA ASP A 633 -33.34 59.42 -55.88
C ASP A 633 -32.60 58.17 -56.36
N PHE A 634 -33.19 57.51 -57.36
CA PHE A 634 -32.64 56.30 -57.97
C PHE A 634 -31.19 56.47 -58.46
N THR A 635 -30.71 57.69 -58.78
CA THR A 635 -29.32 57.92 -59.21
C THR A 635 -28.30 57.76 -58.06
N LYS A 636 -28.75 57.96 -56.81
CA LYS A 636 -27.93 57.84 -55.59
C LYS A 636 -27.96 56.44 -54.98
N ILE A 637 -28.92 55.59 -55.38
CA ILE A 637 -29.12 54.23 -54.88
C ILE A 637 -28.11 53.27 -55.52
N LYS A 638 -27.21 52.71 -54.71
CA LYS A 638 -26.02 51.95 -55.16
C LYS A 638 -25.82 50.69 -54.32
N GLU A 639 -24.94 49.81 -54.78
CA GLU A 639 -24.50 48.64 -54.00
C GLU A 639 -23.67 49.09 -52.79
N SER A 640 -22.81 50.09 -52.98
CA SER A 640 -21.90 50.63 -51.96
C SER A 640 -22.57 51.42 -50.82
N ASN A 641 -23.88 51.63 -50.86
CA ASN A 641 -24.65 52.25 -49.77
C ASN A 641 -25.89 51.43 -49.38
N ALA A 642 -26.01 50.20 -49.87
CA ALA A 642 -27.02 49.25 -49.42
C ALA A 642 -26.64 48.62 -48.07
N ILE A 643 -27.65 48.35 -47.24
CA ILE A 643 -27.56 47.43 -46.11
C ILE A 643 -27.96 46.02 -46.58
N SER A 644 -28.90 45.92 -47.51
CA SER A 644 -29.20 44.71 -48.28
C SER A 644 -29.81 45.04 -49.64
N PHE A 645 -29.67 44.13 -50.60
CA PHE A 645 -30.30 44.25 -51.93
C PHE A 645 -30.59 42.89 -52.58
N LEU A 646 -31.50 42.90 -53.55
CA LEU A 646 -31.67 41.85 -54.56
C LEU A 646 -31.65 42.51 -55.94
N LYS A 647 -30.78 42.01 -56.82
CA LYS A 647 -30.63 42.49 -58.20
C LYS A 647 -31.55 41.77 -59.18
N SER A 648 -31.80 42.40 -60.31
CA SER A 648 -32.58 41.85 -61.43
C SER A 648 -31.96 40.60 -62.09
N ASN A 649 -30.66 40.36 -61.89
CA ASN A 649 -29.95 39.14 -62.30
C ASN A 649 -29.99 38.01 -61.24
N GLY A 650 -30.62 38.23 -60.08
CA GLY A 650 -30.67 37.28 -58.97
C GLY A 650 -29.51 37.37 -57.96
N GLU A 651 -28.50 38.23 -58.18
CA GLU A 651 -27.47 38.49 -57.17
C GLU A 651 -28.08 39.18 -55.95
N ALA A 652 -27.78 38.70 -54.75
CA ALA A 652 -28.29 39.26 -53.50
C ALA A 652 -27.17 39.56 -52.51
N TYR A 653 -27.35 40.63 -51.75
CA TYR A 653 -26.53 40.93 -50.58
C TYR A 653 -27.43 41.01 -49.35
N PHE A 654 -27.18 40.12 -48.40
CA PHE A 654 -27.83 40.09 -47.09
C PHE A 654 -26.79 40.54 -46.06
N GLY A 655 -26.94 41.74 -45.50
CA GLY A 655 -25.94 42.36 -44.63
C GLY A 655 -25.60 41.51 -43.40
N GLY A 656 -24.41 40.92 -43.40
CA GLY A 656 -23.91 40.02 -42.35
C GLY A 656 -22.80 39.11 -42.87
N ALA A 657 -22.18 38.34 -41.97
CA ALA A 657 -21.21 37.31 -42.33
C ALA A 657 -21.86 35.92 -42.30
N ILE A 658 -22.12 35.34 -43.48
CA ILE A 658 -22.56 33.95 -43.60
C ILE A 658 -21.32 33.05 -43.56
N VAL A 659 -21.02 32.50 -42.38
CA VAL A 659 -19.88 31.61 -42.17
C VAL A 659 -20.23 30.21 -42.67
N SER A 660 -19.71 29.85 -43.85
CA SER A 660 -19.87 28.52 -44.45
C SER A 660 -18.59 28.13 -45.21
N GLY A 661 -18.21 26.85 -45.18
CA GLY A 661 -16.98 26.34 -45.80
C GLY A 661 -15.68 26.59 -45.00
N THR A 662 -15.77 27.12 -43.78
CA THR A 662 -14.60 27.42 -42.93
C THR A 662 -14.00 26.18 -42.28
N LEU A 663 -12.67 26.02 -42.38
CA LEU A 663 -11.93 24.99 -41.67
C LEU A 663 -11.97 25.26 -40.16
N SER A 664 -12.23 24.21 -39.37
CA SER A 664 -12.13 24.25 -37.91
C SER A 664 -11.51 22.98 -37.35
N ASN A 665 -10.86 23.12 -36.19
CA ASN A 665 -10.23 22.03 -35.43
C ASN A 665 -10.28 22.41 -33.94
N SER A 666 -10.41 21.42 -33.05
CA SER A 666 -10.50 21.64 -31.60
C SER A 666 -9.90 20.46 -30.85
N LEU A 667 -9.16 20.76 -29.78
CA LEU A 667 -8.59 19.75 -28.91
C LEU A 667 -8.63 20.21 -27.44
N ALA A 668 -8.70 19.25 -26.52
CA ALA A 668 -8.68 19.49 -25.09
C ALA A 668 -7.83 18.43 -24.37
N THR A 669 -7.37 18.76 -23.16
CA THR A 669 -6.80 17.78 -22.23
C THR A 669 -7.44 17.92 -20.84
N SER A 670 -7.60 16.79 -20.17
CA SER A 670 -7.94 16.67 -18.74
C SER A 670 -6.72 16.47 -17.84
N SER A 671 -5.50 16.59 -18.38
CA SER A 671 -4.26 16.36 -17.61
C SER A 671 -4.19 17.29 -16.40
N MET A 672 -4.08 16.69 -15.20
CA MET A 672 -3.95 17.39 -13.91
C MET A 672 -2.57 18.03 -13.67
N SER A 673 -1.65 18.00 -14.64
CA SER A 673 -0.34 18.64 -14.54
C SER A 673 -0.46 20.16 -14.37
N THR A 674 0.37 20.75 -13.49
CA THR A 674 0.54 22.21 -13.37
C THR A 674 1.13 22.85 -14.63
N THR A 675 1.63 22.04 -15.58
CA THR A 675 2.18 22.45 -16.87
C THR A 675 1.51 21.74 -18.06
N ALA A 676 0.21 21.44 -17.94
CA ALA A 676 -0.57 20.75 -18.98
C ALA A 676 -0.49 21.43 -20.37
N ILE A 677 -0.49 20.63 -21.43
CA ILE A 677 -0.33 21.06 -22.84
C ILE A 677 -1.44 20.46 -23.69
N VAL A 678 -1.95 21.24 -24.63
CA VAL A 678 -2.76 20.79 -25.76
C VAL A 678 -2.07 21.24 -27.05
N ASP A 679 -1.59 20.32 -27.86
CA ASP A 679 -1.01 20.59 -29.19
C ASP A 679 -2.04 20.20 -30.25
N LEU A 680 -2.59 21.20 -30.94
CA LEU A 680 -3.69 21.02 -31.89
C LEU A 680 -3.23 20.39 -33.21
N GLY A 681 -1.92 20.19 -33.38
CA GLY A 681 -1.34 19.69 -34.62
C GLY A 681 -1.42 20.73 -35.75
N THR A 682 -1.36 20.25 -36.98
CA THR A 682 -1.29 21.10 -38.17
C THR A 682 -2.68 21.50 -38.65
N PHE A 683 -2.98 22.80 -38.59
CA PHE A 683 -4.17 23.41 -39.17
C PHE A 683 -3.88 23.87 -40.60
N GLY A 684 -4.67 23.39 -41.57
CA GLY A 684 -4.66 23.88 -42.95
C GLY A 684 -5.43 25.19 -43.08
N SER A 685 -4.98 26.09 -43.95
CA SER A 685 -5.57 27.44 -44.11
C SER A 685 -5.89 27.68 -45.58
N ASN A 686 -7.14 28.07 -45.88
CA ASN A 686 -7.60 28.47 -47.20
C ASN A 686 -7.18 29.91 -47.58
N GLY A 687 -6.54 30.65 -46.65
CA GLY A 687 -6.06 32.02 -46.86
C GLY A 687 -6.72 33.07 -45.98
N GLY A 688 -7.64 32.66 -45.10
CA GLY A 688 -8.33 33.54 -44.18
C GLY A 688 -7.49 33.95 -42.96
N SER A 689 -8.13 34.68 -42.06
CA SER A 689 -7.67 34.91 -40.69
C SER A 689 -8.09 33.73 -39.82
N ILE A 690 -7.23 33.27 -38.90
CA ILE A 690 -7.61 32.21 -37.96
C ILE A 690 -7.90 32.83 -36.60
N ALA A 691 -9.13 32.68 -36.12
CA ALA A 691 -9.46 32.88 -34.72
C ALA A 691 -9.06 31.63 -33.92
N ILE A 692 -8.21 31.81 -32.91
CA ILE A 692 -7.78 30.78 -31.97
C ILE A 692 -8.38 31.11 -30.60
N ALA A 693 -9.48 30.43 -30.25
CA ALA A 693 -10.07 30.49 -28.92
C ALA A 693 -9.33 29.53 -27.98
N CYS A 694 -8.85 30.05 -26.84
CA CYS A 694 -8.15 29.31 -25.80
C CYS A 694 -8.93 29.42 -24.49
N SER A 695 -9.11 28.32 -23.77
CA SER A 695 -9.82 28.32 -22.49
C SER A 695 -9.24 27.32 -21.48
N VAL A 696 -9.43 27.66 -20.20
CA VAL A 696 -9.08 26.86 -19.04
C VAL A 696 -10.27 26.82 -18.08
N THR A 697 -10.47 25.66 -17.46
CA THR A 697 -11.41 25.48 -16.36
C THR A 697 -10.75 24.62 -15.29
N LEU A 698 -10.78 25.08 -14.05
CA LEU A 698 -10.38 24.33 -12.87
C LEU A 698 -11.56 24.26 -11.91
N SER A 699 -11.76 23.11 -11.27
CA SER A 699 -12.63 22.99 -10.10
C SER A 699 -12.01 22.06 -9.07
N SER A 700 -12.40 22.19 -7.81
CA SER A 700 -12.10 21.22 -6.76
C SER A 700 -13.14 21.32 -5.65
N SER A 701 -13.56 20.18 -5.09
CA SER A 701 -14.50 20.12 -3.97
C SER A 701 -14.06 19.11 -2.91
N TYR A 702 -14.36 19.39 -1.65
CA TYR A 702 -14.11 18.49 -0.52
C TYR A 702 -15.13 18.75 0.60
N ASP A 703 -15.90 17.72 0.94
CA ASP A 703 -16.81 17.69 2.08
C ASP A 703 -16.07 17.20 3.33
N TYR A 704 -16.17 17.94 4.43
CA TYR A 704 -15.36 17.67 5.62
C TYR A 704 -16.02 18.13 6.93
N PHE A 705 -15.46 17.64 8.04
CA PHE A 705 -15.81 18.04 9.40
C PHE A 705 -14.61 18.69 10.10
N SER A 706 -14.83 19.74 10.90
CA SER A 706 -13.79 20.36 11.74
C SER A 706 -14.29 20.89 13.08
N ALA A 707 -13.48 20.73 14.14
CA ALA A 707 -13.77 21.29 15.45
C ALA A 707 -13.73 22.84 15.48
N SER A 708 -13.09 23.47 14.49
CA SER A 708 -13.05 24.92 14.30
C SER A 708 -13.93 25.37 13.14
N ALA A 709 -14.34 26.65 13.15
CA ALA A 709 -15.20 27.24 12.13
C ALA A 709 -14.54 27.21 10.73
N PRO A 710 -15.28 26.85 9.66
CA PRO A 710 -14.75 26.75 8.31
C PRO A 710 -14.12 28.03 7.78
N SER A 711 -12.92 27.90 7.20
CA SER A 711 -12.22 28.96 6.47
C SER A 711 -12.15 28.65 4.98
N ALA A 712 -12.35 29.68 4.14
CA ALA A 712 -12.28 29.54 2.69
C ALA A 712 -10.90 29.01 2.23
N PRO A 713 -10.85 28.07 1.28
CA PRO A 713 -9.59 27.66 0.66
C PRO A 713 -8.99 28.84 -0.14
N ALA A 714 -7.69 28.80 -0.37
CA ALA A 714 -7.02 29.81 -1.20
C ALA A 714 -7.66 29.89 -2.60
N ASN A 715 -7.70 31.09 -3.19
CA ASN A 715 -8.20 31.26 -4.55
C ASN A 715 -7.32 30.46 -5.54
N PRO A 716 -7.89 29.57 -6.38
CA PRO A 716 -7.14 28.91 -7.43
C PRO A 716 -6.64 29.95 -8.45
N ALA A 717 -5.42 29.77 -8.95
CA ALA A 717 -4.85 30.63 -9.98
C ALA A 717 -4.08 29.81 -11.01
N CYS A 718 -4.06 30.25 -12.26
CA CYS A 718 -3.25 29.65 -13.30
C CYS A 718 -2.81 30.67 -14.36
N SER A 719 -1.79 30.32 -15.13
CA SER A 719 -1.38 31.07 -16.32
C SER A 719 -1.35 30.14 -17.53
N ILE A 720 -1.95 30.58 -18.64
CA ILE A 720 -2.03 29.84 -19.90
C ILE A 720 -1.50 30.67 -21.06
N ARG A 721 -0.75 30.02 -21.96
CA ARG A 721 -0.13 30.66 -23.13
C ARG A 721 -0.39 29.93 -24.43
N LEU A 722 -0.69 30.68 -25.47
CA LEU A 722 -0.72 30.24 -26.85
C LEU A 722 0.68 30.37 -27.47
N GLU A 723 1.18 29.28 -28.05
CA GLU A 723 2.43 29.24 -28.79
C GLU A 723 2.17 28.74 -30.23
N GLU A 724 2.81 29.37 -31.22
CA GLU A 724 2.79 28.96 -32.63
C GLU A 724 4.13 28.31 -32.99
N TYR A 725 4.11 27.26 -33.81
CA TYR A 725 5.32 26.63 -34.34
C TYR A 725 5.83 27.38 -35.59
N VAL A 726 7.00 28.02 -35.49
CA VAL A 726 7.62 28.86 -36.52
C VAL A 726 9.12 28.62 -36.56
N GLY A 727 9.70 28.38 -37.75
CA GLY A 727 11.16 28.22 -37.90
C GLY A 727 11.74 27.10 -37.03
N SER A 728 11.06 25.94 -37.02
CA SER A 728 11.35 24.78 -36.16
C SER A 728 11.25 25.01 -34.64
N SER A 729 10.84 26.19 -34.19
CA SER A 729 10.76 26.61 -32.79
C SER A 729 9.34 26.97 -32.37
N TRP A 730 9.06 27.02 -31.07
CA TRP A 730 7.77 27.46 -30.53
C TRP A 730 7.85 28.91 -30.06
N VAL A 731 7.04 29.78 -30.68
CA VAL A 731 7.02 31.22 -30.44
C VAL A 731 5.76 31.61 -29.68
N LEU A 732 5.93 32.34 -28.56
CA LEU A 732 4.82 32.90 -27.78
C LEU A 732 3.97 33.85 -28.63
N ARG A 733 2.64 33.69 -28.59
CA ARG A 733 1.67 34.61 -29.20
C ARG A 733 0.87 35.39 -28.16
N GLN A 734 0.44 34.75 -27.08
CA GLN A 734 -0.30 35.39 -26.00
C GLN A 734 -0.14 34.59 -24.70
N ASN A 735 -0.07 35.26 -23.56
CA ASN A 735 -0.06 34.64 -22.22
C ASN A 735 -1.05 35.43 -21.34
N VAL A 736 -1.96 34.72 -20.66
CA VAL A 736 -2.96 35.32 -19.78
C VAL A 736 -2.99 34.55 -18.46
N SER A 737 -3.07 35.29 -17.36
CA SER A 737 -3.21 34.74 -16.01
C SER A 737 -4.63 34.96 -15.50
N TYR A 738 -5.18 33.96 -14.82
CA TYR A 738 -6.52 33.97 -14.26
C TYR A 738 -6.45 33.64 -12.77
N ILE A 739 -7.32 34.27 -11.99
CA ILE A 739 -7.55 33.98 -10.57
C ILE A 739 -9.05 33.69 -10.44
N GLY A 740 -9.37 32.57 -9.80
CA GLY A 740 -10.74 32.15 -9.51
C GLY A 740 -11.10 32.39 -8.05
N THR A 741 -12.11 31.66 -7.57
CA THR A 741 -12.66 31.82 -6.22
C THR A 741 -12.52 30.52 -5.43
N GLY A 742 -12.02 30.61 -4.20
CA GLY A 742 -12.19 29.59 -3.16
C GLY A 742 -13.29 30.02 -2.19
N SER A 743 -14.21 29.13 -1.87
CA SER A 743 -15.34 29.39 -0.96
C SER A 743 -15.62 28.19 -0.04
N VAL A 744 -16.47 28.45 0.96
CA VAL A 744 -17.13 27.41 1.75
C VAL A 744 -18.63 27.46 1.45
N VAL A 745 -19.26 26.29 1.35
CA VAL A 745 -20.71 26.11 1.15
C VAL A 745 -21.22 25.15 2.23
N GLY A 746 -22.48 25.30 2.69
CA GLY A 746 -23.09 24.40 3.68
C GLY A 746 -22.35 24.37 5.02
N ALA A 747 -21.88 25.52 5.51
CA ALA A 747 -21.12 25.62 6.77
C ALA A 747 -22.07 25.63 7.97
N GLU A 748 -22.30 24.45 8.57
CA GLU A 748 -23.27 24.23 9.64
C GLU A 748 -22.60 23.57 10.85
N TYR A 749 -23.05 23.90 12.08
CA TYR A 749 -22.47 23.32 13.30
C TYR A 749 -23.34 22.17 13.82
N GLU A 750 -22.86 20.94 13.65
CA GLU A 750 -23.53 19.74 14.14
C GLU A 750 -23.21 19.56 15.63
N ARG A 751 -24.25 19.68 16.46
CA ARG A 751 -24.14 19.73 17.92
C ARG A 751 -23.84 18.37 18.54
N GLU A 752 -24.33 17.28 17.95
CA GLU A 752 -24.01 15.91 18.38
C GLU A 752 -22.50 15.64 18.28
N PHE A 753 -21.88 15.92 17.13
CA PHE A 753 -20.45 15.65 16.90
C PHE A 753 -19.49 16.75 17.36
N ASN A 754 -20.01 17.87 17.89
CA ASN A 754 -19.28 19.09 18.24
C ASN A 754 -18.32 19.57 17.14
N LYS A 755 -18.77 19.51 15.89
CA LYS A 755 -17.98 19.82 14.69
C LYS A 755 -18.81 20.65 13.72
N TRP A 756 -18.13 21.52 12.99
CA TRP A 756 -18.66 22.11 11.78
C TRP A 756 -18.59 21.11 10.64
N ARG A 757 -19.69 20.91 9.94
CA ARG A 757 -19.72 20.29 8.61
C ARG A 757 -19.65 21.38 7.55
N ALA A 758 -18.92 21.15 6.47
CA ALA A 758 -18.84 22.08 5.35
C ALA A 758 -18.30 21.45 4.07
N THR A 759 -18.67 22.04 2.92
CA THR A 759 -18.01 21.80 1.62
C THR A 759 -17.03 22.93 1.33
N LYS A 760 -15.75 22.62 1.10
CA LYS A 760 -14.82 23.56 0.44
C LYS A 760 -14.97 23.43 -1.06
N VAL A 761 -15.17 24.55 -1.75
CA VAL A 761 -15.30 24.62 -3.21
C VAL A 761 -14.26 25.57 -3.76
N GLN A 762 -13.65 25.21 -4.89
CA GLN A 762 -12.78 26.07 -5.67
C GLN A 762 -13.22 26.02 -7.14
N SER A 763 -13.24 27.17 -7.80
CA SER A 763 -13.52 27.26 -9.24
C SER A 763 -12.69 28.36 -9.91
N LEU A 764 -12.24 28.09 -11.14
CA LEU A 764 -11.62 29.07 -12.03
C LEU A 764 -12.11 28.79 -13.45
N GLY A 765 -12.66 29.81 -14.11
CA GLY A 765 -12.89 29.82 -15.55
C GLY A 765 -12.10 30.96 -16.18
N GLY A 766 -11.46 30.70 -17.33
CA GLY A 766 -10.72 31.71 -18.07
C GLY A 766 -10.67 31.40 -19.55
N SER A 767 -10.78 32.43 -20.39
CA SER A 767 -10.62 32.30 -21.85
C SER A 767 -10.08 33.57 -22.49
N PHE A 768 -9.48 33.41 -23.67
CA PHE A 768 -9.10 34.50 -24.57
C PHE A 768 -9.19 34.02 -26.02
N THR A 769 -9.32 34.96 -26.96
CA THR A 769 -9.21 34.69 -28.40
C THR A 769 -8.03 35.47 -28.96
N TYR A 770 -7.17 34.79 -29.71
CA TYR A 770 -6.10 35.37 -30.49
C TYR A 770 -6.44 35.28 -31.99
N THR A 771 -6.18 36.32 -32.77
CA THR A 771 -6.44 36.30 -34.23
C THR A 771 -5.12 36.29 -35.01
N ASP A 772 -4.85 35.19 -35.70
CA ASP A 772 -3.76 35.09 -36.65
C ASP A 772 -4.15 35.77 -37.98
N ASN A 773 -3.50 36.89 -38.25
CA ASN A 773 -3.80 37.76 -39.40
C ASN A 773 -2.87 37.53 -40.60
N LYS A 774 -2.14 36.41 -40.67
CA LYS A 774 -1.18 36.15 -41.76
C LYS A 774 -1.81 35.97 -43.16
N LYS A 775 -3.11 35.68 -43.25
CA LYS A 775 -3.94 35.65 -44.47
C LYS A 775 -3.24 35.05 -45.71
N ASN A 776 -2.77 33.82 -45.56
CA ASN A 776 -2.12 33.04 -46.60
C ASN A 776 -2.45 31.54 -46.45
N THR A 777 -2.12 30.71 -47.44
CA THR A 777 -2.46 29.28 -47.44
C THR A 777 -1.44 28.38 -46.72
N ALA A 778 -0.44 28.96 -46.05
CA ALA A 778 0.54 28.16 -45.32
C ALA A 778 -0.08 27.55 -44.06
N ASN A 779 0.08 26.23 -43.91
CA ASN A 779 -0.33 25.48 -42.72
C ASN A 779 0.32 26.06 -41.45
N ARG A 780 -0.45 26.15 -40.36
CA ARG A 780 0.00 26.67 -39.06
C ARG A 780 -0.20 25.61 -37.98
N ARG A 781 0.62 25.62 -36.95
CA ARG A 781 0.49 24.69 -35.80
C ARG A 781 0.55 25.46 -34.50
N TYR A 782 -0.43 25.19 -33.64
CA TYR A 782 -0.61 25.90 -32.38
C TYR A 782 -0.65 24.92 -31.22
N ARG A 783 -0.12 25.35 -30.07
CA ARG A 783 -0.36 24.67 -28.79
C ARG A 783 -0.77 25.68 -27.73
N LEU A 784 -1.66 25.24 -26.85
CA LEU A 784 -2.00 25.92 -25.60
C LEU A 784 -1.28 25.21 -24.46
N ARG A 785 -0.55 25.97 -23.63
CA ARG A 785 0.23 25.45 -22.51
C ARG A 785 -0.13 26.20 -21.23
N MET A 786 -0.45 25.46 -20.16
CA MET A 786 -0.40 26.00 -18.81
C MET A 786 1.06 26.16 -18.37
N THR A 787 1.44 27.34 -17.89
CA THR A 787 2.81 27.62 -17.40
C THR A 787 2.91 27.51 -15.89
N SER A 788 1.81 27.75 -15.18
CA SER A 788 1.72 27.59 -13.73
C SER A 788 0.28 27.35 -13.29
N ARG A 789 0.13 26.64 -12.17
CA ARG A 789 -1.10 26.53 -11.38
C ARG A 789 -0.75 26.59 -9.90
N SER A 790 -1.50 27.35 -9.12
CA SER A 790 -1.39 27.46 -7.67
C SER A 790 -2.78 27.59 -7.03
N GLY A 791 -2.86 27.48 -5.71
CA GLY A 791 -4.12 27.61 -4.95
C GLY A 791 -5.07 26.41 -5.06
N LEU A 792 -5.23 25.81 -6.25
CA LEU A 792 -6.10 24.64 -6.45
C LEU A 792 -5.61 23.44 -5.61
N LEU A 793 -6.48 22.95 -4.74
CA LEU A 793 -6.24 21.83 -3.84
C LEU A 793 -6.50 20.52 -4.57
N THR A 794 -5.51 19.63 -4.56
CA THR A 794 -5.51 18.37 -5.32
C THR A 794 -4.93 17.19 -4.51
N SER A 795 -5.13 17.19 -3.19
CA SER A 795 -4.87 16.01 -2.36
C SER A 795 -6.02 14.99 -2.50
N SER A 796 -5.79 13.75 -2.06
CA SER A 796 -6.71 12.61 -2.25
C SER A 796 -8.13 12.81 -1.69
N SER A 797 -8.31 13.66 -0.68
CA SER A 797 -9.62 14.00 -0.11
C SER A 797 -10.46 14.92 -1.01
N TYR A 798 -9.82 15.65 -1.93
CA TYR A 798 -10.49 16.56 -2.84
C TYR A 798 -10.85 15.85 -4.14
N SER A 799 -11.89 16.32 -4.81
CA SER A 799 -12.27 15.92 -6.18
C SER A 799 -11.88 17.01 -7.20
N PRO A 800 -10.59 17.14 -7.55
CA PRO A 800 -10.15 18.18 -8.48
C PRO A 800 -10.40 17.79 -9.94
N SER A 801 -10.71 18.80 -10.76
CA SER A 801 -10.80 18.70 -12.21
C SER A 801 -10.04 19.85 -12.87
N GLN A 802 -9.40 19.54 -13.99
CA GLN A 802 -8.69 20.51 -14.82
C GLN A 802 -9.03 20.22 -16.28
N ARG A 803 -9.45 21.23 -17.02
CA ARG A 803 -9.62 21.20 -18.47
C ARG A 803 -8.87 22.37 -19.10
N LEU A 804 -8.06 22.07 -20.10
CA LEU A 804 -7.42 23.06 -20.97
C LEU A 804 -7.86 22.75 -22.40
N SER A 805 -8.29 23.74 -23.19
CA SER A 805 -8.76 23.53 -24.56
C SER A 805 -8.44 24.68 -25.51
N ILE A 806 -8.19 24.32 -26.76
CA ILE A 806 -7.88 25.22 -27.87
C ILE A 806 -8.77 24.84 -29.05
N THR A 807 -9.44 25.84 -29.63
CA THR A 807 -10.25 25.72 -30.84
C THR A 807 -9.79 26.74 -31.86
N THR A 808 -9.58 26.31 -33.09
CA THR A 808 -9.18 27.15 -34.22
C THR A 808 -10.26 27.13 -35.28
N SER A 809 -10.65 28.31 -35.77
CA SER A 809 -11.57 28.48 -36.90
C SER A 809 -11.03 29.54 -37.85
N GLU A 810 -10.97 29.23 -39.14
CA GLU A 810 -10.65 30.21 -40.18
C GLU A 810 -11.89 31.06 -40.55
N GLY A 811 -11.68 32.28 -41.02
CA GLY A 811 -12.70 33.21 -41.54
C GLY A 811 -12.12 34.39 -42.32
#